data_AF-A0A423WY38-F1
#
_entry.id   AF-A0A423WY38-F1
#
_cell.length_a   1.000
_cell.length_b   1.000
_cell.length_c   1.000
_cell.angle_alpha   90.00
_cell.angle_beta   90.00
_cell.angle_gamma   90.00
#
_symmetry.space_group_name_H-M   'P 1'
#
loop_
_entity.id
_entity.type
_entity.pdbx_description
1 polymer ?
#
loop_
_entity_poly.entity_id
_entity_poly.type
_entity_poly.pdbx_seq_one_letter_code
_entity_poly.pdbx_strand_id
1 'polypeptide(L)'
;MADKPEPTGCIANEGIELFTMQTPNGYKASILLEELKEIYGDKAPKVTYQTVNIMKNTQKEKWFTDICPNGRIPALVDHDRGGFAVFEGLAILSYLTKHYDPDNVVSFPYDSDDHSVAEQWMSWQHGGVGPMQGQANHFLRAAKEKIPYGIQRYVGEAERLYGVLNTRLQDRDFVAGAGRGRFSIADISLLGWANAARFGGIDLPNLFPHVVAWLDRCLARPGVKRGFEIPVPSSFSNGALAEKIREDPEVRQRAEEARKLVDDAKAQGRINGTIPAFPAPKTEPVPCRTPEFLPTRFPSPSPSPESESGSGTQELRTTWLGHACHYTEFPSGLRVLFDPVLEDRCSPFTFLGPKRYTRRACPIADLPFLDAVVISHSHYDHLSLPTVREVQRLFPDAHFFVGLGLAGWFRDAGVGNVTELDWWEDVEMTVKLGGDEGEGEGKESGEGGKGGKGGEGERGNEGATITATISCLPSQHTSSRFGLDQDKTLWCSWAVKSTALPSPSSSSPPITKSIYFGGDTGYRWVPALPPTDDDDDHAEKYNHLPTNPDFRHIGRLRGPFDLGLLPIGAYAPRFMMSHMHADPCDAVDILRDTRCRRALAIHWGTWALTTEPVMEPPERLRGALRRRGLPEVGVFDNFYSVPQSLLKCHRRIMPIPNYKSSSGTDEPQAQTQTQTQTHQFTEDQERPTGAGVNTGAGSTREKTADELEADRLYEEAMEEEYAKREGGS
;
A
#
# COMPACT_ATOMS: atom_id res chain seq x y z
N MET A 1 39.19 -12.92 26.41
CA MET A 1 39.05 -14.32 25.91
C MET A 1 40.37 -14.88 25.34
N ALA A 2 41.55 -14.30 25.61
CA ALA A 2 42.75 -14.57 24.82
C ALA A 2 43.59 -15.81 25.21
N ASP A 3 43.25 -16.57 26.27
CA ASP A 3 44.19 -17.57 26.83
C ASP A 3 43.75 -19.04 26.81
N LYS A 4 42.58 -19.40 26.25
CA LYS A 4 42.24 -20.83 26.06
C LYS A 4 42.58 -21.26 24.63
N PRO A 5 43.25 -22.42 24.44
CA PRO A 5 43.50 -22.97 23.11
C PRO A 5 42.16 -23.23 22.40
N GLU A 6 42.12 -22.95 21.10
CA GLU A 6 40.95 -23.25 20.28
C GLU A 6 40.74 -24.78 20.22
N PRO A 7 39.49 -25.25 20.27
CA PRO A 7 39.19 -26.67 20.15
C PRO A 7 39.60 -27.19 18.78
N THR A 8 40.05 -28.44 18.72
CA THR A 8 40.43 -29.15 17.47
C THR A 8 39.64 -30.45 17.26
N GLY A 9 38.68 -30.74 18.15
CA GLY A 9 37.90 -31.97 18.16
C GLY A 9 37.27 -32.22 19.54
N CYS A 10 36.59 -33.35 19.69
CA CYS A 10 36.10 -33.82 20.98
C CYS A 10 37.26 -34.15 21.93
N ILE A 11 37.13 -33.76 23.21
CA ILE A 11 38.07 -34.09 24.29
C ILE A 11 37.43 -34.96 25.37
N ALA A 12 36.11 -35.08 25.40
CA ALA A 12 35.40 -35.98 26.31
C ALA A 12 35.17 -37.36 25.67
N ASN A 13 34.96 -38.36 26.52
CA ASN A 13 34.64 -39.74 26.14
C ASN A 13 33.40 -40.30 26.88
N GLU A 14 32.77 -39.49 27.74
CA GLU A 14 31.53 -39.78 28.45
C GLU A 14 30.73 -38.48 28.62
N GLY A 15 29.41 -38.59 28.81
CA GLY A 15 28.51 -37.45 28.99
C GLY A 15 28.28 -36.60 27.73
N ILE A 16 27.85 -35.36 27.96
CA ILE A 16 27.58 -34.35 26.93
C ILE A 16 28.80 -33.47 26.75
N GLU A 17 29.28 -33.35 25.52
CA GLU A 17 30.29 -32.37 25.14
C GLU A 17 29.66 -31.24 24.31
N LEU A 18 29.57 -30.05 24.91
CA LEU A 18 28.95 -28.87 24.30
C LEU A 18 30.00 -27.93 23.71
N PHE A 19 29.88 -27.67 22.42
CA PHE A 19 30.64 -26.67 21.68
C PHE A 19 29.82 -25.39 21.54
N THR A 20 30.22 -24.33 22.22
CA THR A 20 29.42 -23.10 22.30
C THR A 20 30.28 -21.83 22.43
N MET A 21 29.62 -20.67 22.41
CA MET A 21 30.20 -19.36 22.67
C MET A 21 29.12 -18.46 23.28
N GLN A 22 29.55 -17.41 23.99
CA GLN A 22 28.73 -16.39 24.65
C GLN A 22 27.81 -15.59 23.68
N THR A 23 26.80 -16.25 23.12
CA THR A 23 25.86 -15.69 22.15
C THR A 23 24.43 -16.08 22.53
N PRO A 24 23.40 -15.35 22.08
CA PRO A 24 22.01 -15.69 22.34
C PRO A 24 21.63 -17.15 22.03
N ASN A 25 22.13 -17.70 20.92
CA ASN A 25 21.89 -19.10 20.57
C ASN A 25 22.75 -20.07 21.40
N GLY A 26 23.98 -19.70 21.73
CA GLY A 26 24.90 -20.53 22.50
C GLY A 26 24.44 -20.85 23.93
N TYR A 27 23.67 -19.94 24.55
CA TYR A 27 23.19 -20.14 25.93
C TYR A 27 22.06 -21.16 26.07
N LYS A 28 21.33 -21.47 24.99
CA LYS A 28 20.17 -22.37 25.06
C LYS A 28 20.55 -23.72 25.69
N ALA A 29 21.63 -24.30 25.18
CA ALA A 29 22.12 -25.59 25.64
C ALA A 29 22.72 -25.51 27.06
N SER A 30 23.54 -24.50 27.36
CA SER A 30 24.15 -24.36 28.68
C SER A 30 23.13 -24.10 29.79
N ILE A 31 22.10 -23.29 29.51
CA ILE A 31 20.99 -23.05 30.44
C ILE A 31 20.24 -24.34 30.72
N LEU A 32 19.87 -25.10 29.68
CA LEU A 32 19.14 -26.36 29.89
C LEU A 32 19.99 -27.36 30.68
N LEU A 33 21.27 -27.53 30.34
CA LEU A 33 22.17 -28.46 31.04
C LEU A 33 22.34 -28.09 32.52
N GLU A 34 22.45 -26.81 32.85
CA GLU A 34 22.53 -26.35 34.24
C GLU A 34 21.20 -26.44 35.01
N GLU A 35 20.07 -26.29 34.33
CA GLU A 35 18.74 -26.57 34.91
C GLU A 35 18.55 -28.07 35.17
N LEU A 36 18.93 -28.94 34.23
CA LEU A 36 18.89 -30.40 34.44
C LEU A 36 19.78 -30.83 35.61
N LYS A 37 20.96 -30.23 35.74
CA LYS A 37 21.85 -30.44 36.89
C LYS A 37 21.22 -29.99 38.20
N GLU A 38 20.50 -28.87 38.22
CA GLU A 38 19.78 -28.41 39.42
C GLU A 38 18.64 -29.36 39.80
N ILE A 39 17.92 -29.91 38.82
CA ILE A 39 16.75 -30.77 39.03
C ILE A 39 17.15 -32.18 39.45
N TYR A 40 18.15 -32.76 38.76
CA TYR A 40 18.48 -34.18 38.85
C TYR A 40 19.78 -34.45 39.62
N GLY A 41 20.57 -33.43 39.96
CA GLY A 41 21.83 -33.56 40.69
C GLY A 41 22.78 -34.53 39.98
N ASP A 42 23.24 -35.56 40.68
CA ASP A 42 24.15 -36.58 40.16
C ASP A 42 23.54 -37.45 39.04
N LYS A 43 22.22 -37.41 38.83
CA LYS A 43 21.55 -38.12 37.72
C LYS A 43 21.53 -37.32 36.42
N ALA A 44 21.88 -36.03 36.45
CA ALA A 44 22.03 -35.23 35.25
C ALA A 44 23.25 -35.70 34.43
N PRO A 45 23.28 -35.48 33.10
CA PRO A 45 24.46 -35.83 32.31
C PRO A 45 25.69 -35.07 32.81
N LYS A 46 26.85 -35.75 32.82
CA LYS A 46 28.15 -35.07 32.93
C LYS A 46 28.33 -34.15 31.74
N VAL A 47 28.89 -32.96 31.95
CA VAL A 47 29.03 -31.97 30.87
C VAL A 47 30.46 -31.46 30.75
N THR A 48 31.00 -31.51 29.53
CA THR A 48 32.24 -30.86 29.13
C THR A 48 31.93 -29.72 28.17
N TYR A 49 32.49 -28.54 28.40
CA TYR A 49 32.25 -27.37 27.56
C TYR A 49 33.52 -26.96 26.82
N GLN A 50 33.42 -26.77 25.51
CA GLN A 50 34.48 -26.19 24.68
C GLN A 50 34.02 -24.86 24.06
N THR A 51 34.87 -23.83 24.17
CA THR A 51 34.58 -22.51 23.58
C THR A 51 35.02 -22.52 22.12
N VAL A 52 34.10 -22.31 21.19
CA VAL A 52 34.41 -22.21 19.75
C VAL A 52 34.41 -20.74 19.36
N ASN A 53 35.57 -20.18 19.03
CA ASN A 53 35.68 -18.76 18.70
C ASN A 53 35.20 -18.47 17.27
N ILE A 54 33.99 -17.96 17.15
CA ILE A 54 33.38 -17.72 15.83
C ILE A 54 34.09 -16.63 15.01
N MET A 55 34.87 -15.76 15.66
CA MET A 55 35.63 -14.69 15.01
C MET A 55 36.88 -15.20 14.31
N LYS A 56 37.38 -16.40 14.70
CA LYS A 56 38.51 -17.07 14.05
C LYS A 56 38.05 -18.09 13.00
N ASN A 57 36.75 -18.22 12.76
CA ASN A 57 36.16 -19.23 11.89
C ASN A 57 36.45 -20.68 12.32
N THR A 58 36.73 -20.95 13.59
CA THR A 58 36.96 -22.31 14.11
C THR A 58 35.77 -23.25 13.85
N GLN A 59 34.55 -22.73 13.91
CA GLN A 59 33.31 -23.44 13.53
C GLN A 59 33.21 -23.84 12.05
N LYS A 60 34.15 -23.40 11.22
CA LYS A 60 34.23 -23.75 9.78
C LYS A 60 35.30 -24.79 9.51
N GLU A 61 36.09 -25.18 10.50
CA GLU A 61 37.08 -26.24 10.36
C GLU A 61 36.42 -27.60 10.13
N LYS A 62 37.16 -28.53 9.50
CA LYS A 62 36.63 -29.83 9.11
C LYS A 62 36.07 -30.62 10.31
N TRP A 63 36.82 -30.67 11.41
CA TRP A 63 36.41 -31.43 12.60
C TRP A 63 35.08 -30.93 13.17
N PHE A 64 34.81 -29.61 13.12
CA PHE A 64 33.56 -29.04 13.62
C PHE A 64 32.43 -29.28 12.61
N THR A 65 32.70 -29.14 11.31
CA THR A 65 31.68 -29.38 10.27
C THR A 65 31.29 -30.85 10.11
N ASP A 66 32.17 -31.78 10.52
CA ASP A 66 31.84 -33.19 10.68
C ASP A 66 30.78 -33.43 11.80
N ILE A 67 30.72 -32.54 12.81
CA ILE A 67 29.71 -32.56 13.89
C ILE A 67 28.46 -31.73 13.52
N CYS A 68 28.68 -30.53 12.98
CA CYS A 68 27.64 -29.57 12.59
C CYS A 68 27.90 -29.10 11.15
N PRO A 69 27.25 -29.71 10.14
CA PRO A 69 27.48 -29.37 8.74
C PRO A 69 27.20 -27.89 8.39
N ASN A 70 26.30 -27.23 9.13
CA ASN A 70 26.02 -25.79 8.98
C ASN A 70 27.22 -24.91 9.42
N GLY A 71 28.14 -25.46 10.22
CA GLY A 71 29.28 -24.74 10.79
C GLY A 71 28.83 -23.56 11.63
N ARG A 72 27.88 -23.79 12.55
CA ARG A 72 27.31 -22.80 13.47
C ARG A 72 27.23 -23.39 14.88
N ILE A 73 27.48 -22.56 15.89
CA ILE A 73 27.25 -22.90 17.29
C ILE A 73 25.80 -22.58 17.69
N PRO A 74 25.23 -23.24 18.71
CA PRO A 74 25.82 -24.36 19.45
C PRO A 74 25.72 -25.70 18.68
N ALA A 75 26.62 -26.61 19.02
CA ALA A 75 26.56 -28.03 18.67
C ALA A 75 26.99 -28.87 19.88
N LEU A 76 26.49 -30.09 20.02
CA LEU A 76 26.92 -31.02 21.07
C LEU A 76 27.18 -32.42 20.52
N VAL A 77 27.96 -33.19 21.26
CA VAL A 77 28.14 -34.63 21.07
C VAL A 77 27.75 -35.34 22.35
N ASP A 78 26.88 -36.34 22.24
CA ASP A 78 26.46 -37.20 23.33
C ASP A 78 27.27 -38.50 23.31
N HIS A 79 28.29 -38.56 24.18
CA HIS A 79 29.19 -39.71 24.28
C HIS A 79 28.55 -40.91 24.95
N ASP A 80 27.59 -40.70 25.86
CA ASP A 80 26.83 -41.77 26.51
C ASP A 80 25.92 -42.50 25.50
N ARG A 81 25.65 -41.86 24.35
CA ARG A 81 24.82 -42.39 23.26
C ARG A 81 25.61 -42.64 21.99
N GLY A 82 26.86 -43.09 22.14
CA GLY A 82 27.69 -43.53 21.02
C GLY A 82 28.27 -42.39 20.17
N GLY A 83 28.44 -41.21 20.78
CA GLY A 83 28.98 -40.03 20.10
C GLY A 83 27.97 -39.38 19.16
N PHE A 84 26.68 -39.40 19.50
CA PHE A 84 25.65 -38.83 18.64
C PHE A 84 25.74 -37.30 18.62
N ALA A 85 26.00 -36.73 17.43
CA ALA A 85 26.10 -35.29 17.24
C ALA A 85 24.71 -34.65 17.06
N VAL A 86 24.50 -33.51 17.71
CA VAL A 86 23.28 -32.70 17.58
C VAL A 86 23.66 -31.24 17.37
N PHE A 87 23.09 -30.62 16.35
CA PHE A 87 23.24 -29.20 16.06
C PHE A 87 21.86 -28.55 15.87
N GLU A 88 21.83 -27.22 15.80
CA GLU A 88 20.65 -26.37 15.94
C GLU A 88 20.11 -26.28 17.38
N GLY A 89 20.02 -25.05 17.90
CA GLY A 89 19.73 -24.83 19.32
C GLY A 89 18.39 -25.40 19.79
N LEU A 90 17.36 -25.42 18.95
CA LEU A 90 16.06 -26.01 19.30
C LEU A 90 16.10 -27.54 19.28
N ALA A 91 16.76 -28.13 18.28
CA ALA A 91 16.94 -29.58 18.21
C ALA A 91 17.75 -30.08 19.42
N ILE A 92 18.75 -29.31 19.87
CA ILE A 92 19.48 -29.57 21.11
C ILE A 92 18.56 -29.55 22.33
N LEU A 93 17.69 -28.55 22.47
CA LEU A 93 16.74 -28.47 23.59
C LEU A 93 15.79 -29.69 23.61
N SER A 94 15.22 -30.05 22.46
CA SER A 94 14.34 -31.20 22.32
C SER A 94 15.07 -32.52 22.56
N TYR A 95 16.31 -32.65 22.09
CA TYR A 95 17.13 -33.84 22.31
C TYR A 95 17.45 -34.04 23.79
N LEU A 96 17.94 -33.00 24.45
CA LEU A 96 18.33 -33.07 25.85
C LEU A 96 17.13 -33.38 26.74
N THR A 97 15.97 -32.75 26.52
CA THR A 97 14.77 -33.06 27.31
C THR A 97 14.25 -34.46 27.06
N LYS A 98 14.26 -34.94 25.81
CA LYS A 98 13.86 -36.31 25.48
C LYS A 98 14.68 -37.38 26.21
N HIS A 99 15.96 -37.12 26.47
CA HIS A 99 16.88 -38.12 27.00
C HIS A 99 17.28 -37.90 28.47
N TYR A 100 17.18 -36.67 28.97
CA TYR A 100 17.69 -36.28 30.28
C TYR A 100 16.68 -35.49 31.13
N ASP A 101 15.44 -35.30 30.67
CA ASP A 101 14.32 -34.78 31.48
C ASP A 101 13.18 -35.82 31.63
N PRO A 102 13.42 -36.97 32.27
CA PRO A 102 12.46 -38.08 32.32
C PRO A 102 11.13 -37.70 32.98
N ASP A 103 11.13 -36.75 33.91
CA ASP A 103 9.94 -36.32 34.64
C ASP A 103 9.24 -35.12 33.98
N ASN A 104 9.72 -34.68 32.81
CA ASN A 104 9.22 -33.51 32.08
C ASN A 104 9.11 -32.26 32.97
N VAL A 105 10.14 -31.97 33.76
CA VAL A 105 10.15 -30.85 34.70
C VAL A 105 10.32 -29.52 33.97
N VAL A 106 11.15 -29.52 32.92
CA VAL A 106 11.43 -28.37 32.04
C VAL A 106 10.99 -28.62 30.59
N SER A 107 10.32 -29.73 30.34
CA SER A 107 9.62 -30.06 29.10
C SER A 107 8.15 -30.41 29.37
N PHE A 108 7.44 -30.94 28.38
CA PHE A 108 6.07 -31.44 28.53
C PHE A 108 5.99 -32.84 27.93
N PRO A 109 5.11 -33.72 28.44
CA PRO A 109 4.89 -35.04 27.85
C PRO A 109 4.61 -34.92 26.35
N TYR A 110 5.24 -35.76 25.55
CA TYR A 110 5.23 -35.66 24.08
C TYR A 110 3.81 -35.61 23.49
N ASP A 111 2.89 -36.43 24.04
CA ASP A 111 1.51 -36.54 23.56
C ASP A 111 0.57 -35.45 24.13
N SER A 112 1.09 -34.44 24.84
CA SER A 112 0.29 -33.37 25.44
C SER A 112 0.17 -32.14 24.53
N ASP A 113 -0.97 -31.45 24.61
CA ASP A 113 -1.17 -30.17 23.92
C ASP A 113 -0.13 -29.12 24.35
N ASP A 114 0.32 -29.15 25.61
CA ASP A 114 1.34 -28.25 26.13
C ASP A 114 2.71 -28.46 25.43
N HIS A 115 3.04 -29.69 25.03
CA HIS A 115 4.20 -29.95 24.19
C HIS A 115 4.07 -29.25 22.82
N SER A 116 2.90 -29.36 22.18
CA SER A 116 2.64 -28.65 20.91
C SER A 116 2.71 -27.13 21.08
N VAL A 117 2.17 -26.58 22.17
CA VAL A 117 2.27 -25.15 22.47
C VAL A 117 3.72 -24.73 22.65
N ALA A 118 4.52 -25.50 23.40
CA ALA A 118 5.94 -25.22 23.58
C ALA A 118 6.69 -25.21 22.23
N GLU A 119 6.43 -26.21 21.38
CA GLU A 119 7.03 -26.32 20.05
C GLU A 119 6.66 -25.14 19.13
N GLN A 120 5.41 -24.66 19.19
CA GLN A 120 4.97 -23.47 18.46
C GLN A 120 5.78 -22.23 18.87
N TRP A 121 5.95 -22.00 20.18
CA TRP A 121 6.70 -20.84 20.68
C TRP A 121 8.19 -20.94 20.40
N MET A 122 8.77 -22.15 20.47
CA MET A 122 10.15 -22.40 20.05
C MET A 122 10.32 -22.10 18.55
N SER A 123 9.46 -22.66 17.71
CA SER A 123 9.50 -22.44 16.25
C SER A 123 9.31 -20.96 15.89
N TRP A 124 8.39 -20.28 16.56
CA TRP A 124 8.18 -18.83 16.45
C TRP A 124 9.42 -18.04 16.85
N GLN A 125 10.11 -18.41 17.93
CA GLN A 125 11.38 -17.80 18.32
C GLN A 125 12.43 -17.99 17.23
N HIS A 126 12.55 -19.20 16.69
CA HIS A 126 13.58 -19.58 15.72
C HIS A 126 13.39 -18.93 14.36
N GLY A 127 12.16 -18.83 13.86
CA GLY A 127 11.83 -18.15 12.60
C GLY A 127 11.60 -16.63 12.75
N GLY A 128 11.32 -16.15 13.96
CA GLY A 128 10.98 -14.76 14.25
C GLY A 128 12.05 -14.04 15.05
N VAL A 129 11.97 -14.08 16.39
CA VAL A 129 12.77 -13.23 17.29
C VAL A 129 14.26 -13.34 16.99
N GLY A 130 14.79 -14.56 16.84
CA GLY A 130 16.21 -14.79 16.60
C GLY A 130 16.73 -14.11 15.34
N PRO A 131 16.26 -14.48 14.13
CA PRO A 131 16.74 -13.89 12.89
C PRO A 131 16.42 -12.40 12.78
N MET A 132 15.24 -11.94 13.21
CA MET A 132 14.87 -10.52 13.08
C MET A 132 15.73 -9.62 13.97
N GLN A 133 15.93 -9.98 15.24
CA GLN A 133 16.84 -9.25 16.11
C GLN A 133 18.31 -9.42 15.66
N GLY A 134 18.69 -10.56 15.10
CA GLY A 134 20.00 -10.76 14.49
C GLY A 134 20.29 -9.78 13.34
N GLN A 135 19.29 -9.54 12.48
CA GLN A 135 19.37 -8.53 11.43
C GLN A 135 19.38 -7.11 12.00
N ALA A 136 18.55 -6.82 13.01
CA ALA A 136 18.58 -5.53 13.71
C ALA A 136 19.98 -5.23 14.27
N ASN A 137 20.61 -6.22 14.92
CA ASN A 137 21.98 -6.13 15.40
C ASN A 137 22.96 -5.86 14.25
N HIS A 138 22.81 -6.54 13.11
CA HIS A 138 23.68 -6.34 11.96
C HIS A 138 23.59 -4.91 11.42
N PHE A 139 22.40 -4.46 11.01
CA PHE A 139 22.21 -3.14 10.42
C PHE A 139 22.55 -2.01 11.41
N LEU A 140 22.25 -2.19 12.69
CA LEU A 140 22.57 -1.18 13.70
C LEU A 140 24.05 -1.14 14.04
N ARG A 141 24.71 -2.30 14.22
CA ARG A 141 26.05 -2.37 14.84
C ARG A 141 27.16 -2.81 13.89
N ALA A 142 26.91 -3.74 12.99
CA ALA A 142 27.96 -4.41 12.20
C ALA A 142 28.08 -3.89 10.75
N ALA A 143 26.98 -3.46 10.14
CA ALA A 143 26.99 -2.92 8.79
C ALA A 143 27.89 -1.67 8.71
N LYS A 144 28.78 -1.67 7.71
CA LYS A 144 29.74 -0.57 7.46
C LYS A 144 29.00 0.73 7.15
N GLU A 145 27.97 0.64 6.33
CA GLU A 145 27.06 1.73 5.99
C GLU A 145 25.79 1.62 6.83
N LYS A 146 25.28 2.77 7.28
CA LYS A 146 24.03 2.83 8.04
C LYS A 146 22.88 3.03 7.06
N ILE A 147 22.07 1.98 6.91
CA ILE A 147 20.92 1.95 6.00
C ILE A 147 19.66 2.13 6.85
N PRO A 148 19.02 3.32 6.88
CA PRO A 148 17.92 3.60 7.79
C PRO A 148 16.74 2.64 7.64
N TYR A 149 16.37 2.30 6.39
CA TYR A 149 15.33 1.32 6.11
C TYR A 149 15.64 -0.06 6.71
N GLY A 150 16.86 -0.56 6.54
CA GLY A 150 17.25 -1.85 7.13
C GLY A 150 17.17 -1.83 8.66
N ILE A 151 17.61 -0.72 9.27
CA ILE A 151 17.58 -0.55 10.72
C ILE A 151 16.14 -0.54 11.22
N GLN A 152 15.27 0.30 10.65
CA GLN A 152 13.89 0.34 11.07
C GLN A 152 13.16 -0.97 10.79
N ARG A 153 13.33 -1.58 9.61
CA ARG A 153 12.59 -2.80 9.26
C ARG A 153 12.81 -3.88 10.32
N TYR A 154 14.07 -4.10 10.69
CA TYR A 154 14.41 -5.18 11.61
C TYR A 154 14.28 -4.81 13.08
N VAL A 155 14.52 -3.55 13.47
CA VAL A 155 14.21 -3.08 14.83
C VAL A 155 12.70 -3.09 15.07
N GLY A 156 11.91 -2.56 14.13
CA GLY A 156 10.46 -2.51 14.19
C GLY A 156 9.83 -3.90 14.18
N GLU A 157 10.31 -4.83 13.36
CA GLU A 157 9.84 -6.21 13.39
C GLU A 157 10.22 -6.93 14.70
N ALA A 158 11.44 -6.71 15.22
CA ALA A 158 11.81 -7.24 16.53
C ALA A 158 10.91 -6.70 17.64
N GLU A 159 10.61 -5.39 17.64
CA GLU A 159 9.65 -4.78 18.57
C GLU A 159 8.25 -5.36 18.43
N ARG A 160 7.76 -5.58 17.21
CA ARG A 160 6.46 -6.23 16.97
C ARG A 160 6.43 -7.63 17.58
N LEU A 161 7.48 -8.41 17.39
CA LEU A 161 7.60 -9.76 17.97
C LEU A 161 7.66 -9.73 19.50
N TYR A 162 8.40 -8.79 20.10
CA TYR A 162 8.35 -8.57 21.55
C TYR A 162 6.97 -8.09 22.02
N GLY A 163 6.21 -7.36 21.20
CA GLY A 163 4.81 -7.02 21.47
C GLY A 163 3.88 -8.25 21.50
N VAL A 164 4.08 -9.21 20.59
CA VAL A 164 3.38 -10.50 20.61
C VAL A 164 3.71 -11.28 21.88
N LEU A 165 5.00 -11.37 22.24
CA LEU A 165 5.45 -12.02 23.47
C LEU A 165 4.91 -11.31 24.72
N ASN A 166 4.90 -9.98 24.74
CA ASN A 166 4.36 -9.18 25.83
C ASN A 166 2.86 -9.44 26.04
N THR A 167 2.10 -9.54 24.94
CA THR A 167 0.68 -9.88 24.97
C THR A 167 0.47 -11.29 25.51
N ARG A 168 1.27 -12.26 25.03
CA ARG A 168 1.23 -13.64 25.55
C ARG A 168 1.48 -13.70 27.05
N LEU A 169 2.35 -12.85 27.58
CA LEU A 169 2.74 -12.84 28.99
C LEU A 169 1.89 -11.93 29.88
N GLN A 170 0.84 -11.28 29.33
CA GLN A 170 0.03 -10.33 30.09
C GLN A 170 -0.64 -10.96 31.32
N ASP A 171 -1.13 -12.20 31.18
CA ASP A 171 -1.80 -12.98 32.23
C ASP A 171 -1.03 -14.26 32.60
N ARG A 172 0.24 -14.37 32.18
CA ARG A 172 1.06 -15.59 32.33
C ARG A 172 2.41 -15.31 32.97
N ASP A 173 2.90 -16.29 33.70
CA ASP A 173 4.26 -16.30 34.25
C ASP A 173 5.28 -16.82 33.23
N PHE A 174 4.89 -17.78 32.38
CA PHE A 174 5.71 -18.43 31.35
C PHE A 174 4.94 -18.67 30.04
N VAL A 175 5.66 -18.89 28.93
CA VAL A 175 5.05 -18.89 27.58
C VAL A 175 4.18 -20.11 27.27
N ALA A 176 4.46 -21.27 27.89
CA ALA A 176 3.76 -22.55 27.67
C ALA A 176 3.32 -23.19 28.99
N GLY A 177 2.44 -24.19 28.95
CA GLY A 177 1.90 -24.89 30.12
C GLY A 177 0.50 -24.40 30.54
N ALA A 178 -0.28 -25.23 31.22
CA ALA A 178 -1.59 -24.86 31.76
C ALA A 178 -1.58 -23.64 32.72
N GLY A 179 -2.74 -22.99 32.88
CA GLY A 179 -2.92 -21.85 33.79
C GLY A 179 -2.03 -20.66 33.43
N ARG A 180 -1.22 -20.20 34.40
CA ARG A 180 -0.22 -19.12 34.20
C ARG A 180 1.04 -19.60 33.49
N GLY A 181 1.11 -20.86 33.05
CA GLY A 181 2.28 -21.45 32.40
C GLY A 181 3.32 -21.98 33.38
N ARG A 182 4.27 -22.73 32.85
CA ARG A 182 5.40 -23.33 33.58
C ARG A 182 6.68 -23.12 32.79
N PHE A 183 7.76 -22.82 33.51
CA PHE A 183 9.09 -22.66 32.91
C PHE A 183 9.47 -23.92 32.13
N SER A 184 9.85 -23.75 30.87
CA SER A 184 10.17 -24.85 29.98
C SER A 184 11.22 -24.50 28.93
N ILE A 185 11.58 -25.46 28.08
CA ILE A 185 12.44 -25.23 26.92
C ILE A 185 11.91 -24.15 25.95
N ALA A 186 10.61 -23.87 25.97
CA ALA A 186 10.04 -22.75 25.21
C ALA A 186 10.56 -21.40 25.75
N ASP A 187 10.60 -21.23 27.07
CA ASP A 187 11.18 -20.03 27.70
C ASP A 187 12.69 -19.98 27.47
N ILE A 188 13.41 -21.08 27.67
CA ILE A 188 14.87 -21.18 27.48
C ILE A 188 15.26 -20.76 26.06
N SER A 189 14.46 -21.11 25.04
CA SER A 189 14.72 -20.74 23.65
C SER A 189 14.75 -19.23 23.41
N LEU A 190 14.05 -18.44 24.24
CA LEU A 190 13.91 -16.99 24.12
C LEU A 190 14.95 -16.20 24.95
N LEU A 191 15.42 -16.76 26.07
CA LEU A 191 16.20 -16.03 27.09
C LEU A 191 17.44 -15.33 26.54
N GLY A 192 18.22 -16.03 25.71
CA GLY A 192 19.45 -15.46 25.15
C GLY A 192 19.20 -14.21 24.30
N TRP A 193 18.09 -14.19 23.55
CA TRP A 193 17.72 -13.06 22.69
C TRP A 193 17.07 -11.92 23.47
N ALA A 194 16.16 -12.25 24.39
CA ALA A 194 15.51 -11.28 25.27
C ALA A 194 16.53 -10.56 26.16
N ASN A 195 17.50 -11.30 26.72
CA ASN A 195 18.57 -10.75 27.53
C ASN A 195 19.63 -9.98 26.71
N ALA A 196 19.51 -9.91 25.38
CA ALA A 196 20.39 -9.13 24.51
C ALA A 196 19.64 -8.07 23.69
N ALA A 197 18.35 -7.84 23.96
CA ALA A 197 17.48 -6.92 23.22
C ALA A 197 18.04 -5.49 23.12
N ARG A 198 18.64 -4.98 24.20
CA ARG A 198 19.23 -3.63 24.23
C ARG A 198 20.34 -3.45 23.19
N PHE A 199 21.09 -4.50 22.88
CA PHE A 199 22.14 -4.42 21.87
C PHE A 199 21.58 -4.10 20.47
N GLY A 200 20.39 -4.65 20.17
CA GLY A 200 19.64 -4.42 18.94
C GLY A 200 18.79 -3.14 18.93
N GLY A 201 18.94 -2.26 19.92
CA GLY A 201 18.20 -1.00 19.99
C GLY A 201 16.77 -1.11 20.49
N ILE A 202 16.40 -2.25 21.09
CA ILE A 202 15.04 -2.50 21.58
C ILE A 202 14.94 -2.12 23.06
N ASP A 203 13.97 -1.27 23.40
CA ASP A 203 13.79 -0.73 24.74
C ASP A 203 12.73 -1.50 25.55
N LEU A 204 13.08 -2.73 25.97
CA LEU A 204 12.16 -3.60 26.71
C LEU A 204 11.51 -2.95 27.95
N PRO A 205 12.24 -2.24 28.85
CA PRO A 205 11.65 -1.65 30.06
C PRO A 205 10.51 -0.67 29.80
N ASN A 206 10.62 0.14 28.74
CA ASN A 206 9.61 1.14 28.44
C ASN A 206 8.47 0.59 27.56
N LEU A 207 8.74 -0.41 26.72
CA LEU A 207 7.78 -0.90 25.73
C LEU A 207 7.03 -2.17 26.16
N PHE A 208 7.68 -3.07 26.91
CA PHE A 208 7.20 -4.45 27.10
C PHE A 208 7.32 -4.91 28.56
N PRO A 209 6.50 -4.36 29.48
CA PRO A 209 6.62 -4.63 30.92
C PRO A 209 6.39 -6.10 31.30
N HIS A 210 5.54 -6.84 30.59
CA HIS A 210 5.30 -8.27 30.88
C HIS A 210 6.48 -9.14 30.43
N VAL A 211 7.16 -8.77 29.34
CA VAL A 211 8.41 -9.41 28.92
C VAL A 211 9.50 -9.17 29.96
N VAL A 212 9.62 -7.96 30.51
CA VAL A 212 10.60 -7.67 31.57
C VAL A 212 10.31 -8.51 32.82
N ALA A 213 9.06 -8.55 33.28
CA ALA A 213 8.69 -9.35 34.44
C ALA A 213 8.96 -10.85 34.24
N TRP A 214 8.70 -11.39 33.05
CA TRP A 214 9.04 -12.77 32.68
C TRP A 214 10.56 -12.99 32.64
N LEU A 215 11.30 -12.08 32.02
CA LEU A 215 12.76 -12.18 31.90
C LEU A 215 13.40 -12.17 33.28
N ASP A 216 12.98 -11.27 34.18
CA ASP A 216 13.47 -11.19 35.56
C ASP A 216 13.19 -12.48 36.33
N ARG A 217 11.97 -13.04 36.21
CA ARG A 217 11.63 -14.34 36.82
C ARG A 217 12.54 -15.47 36.31
N CYS A 218 12.79 -15.51 35.00
CA CYS A 218 13.66 -16.52 34.42
C CYS A 218 15.13 -16.34 34.84
N LEU A 219 15.65 -15.10 34.82
CA LEU A 219 17.01 -14.77 35.24
C LEU A 219 17.24 -14.96 36.74
N ALA A 220 16.19 -15.01 37.56
CA ALA A 220 16.30 -15.32 38.98
C ALA A 220 16.65 -16.80 39.25
N ARG A 221 16.39 -17.70 38.29
CA ARG A 221 16.61 -19.15 38.46
C ARG A 221 18.10 -19.49 38.56
N PRO A 222 18.54 -20.33 39.51
CA PRO A 222 19.95 -20.70 39.67
C PRO A 222 20.58 -21.35 38.43
N GLY A 223 19.86 -22.28 37.78
CA GLY A 223 20.34 -22.95 36.56
C GLY A 223 20.53 -21.97 35.41
N VAL A 224 19.55 -21.08 35.16
CA VAL A 224 19.68 -20.00 34.18
C VAL A 224 20.90 -19.11 34.44
N LYS A 225 21.13 -18.66 35.68
CA LYS A 225 22.30 -17.82 36.03
C LYS A 225 23.62 -18.50 35.67
N ARG A 226 23.81 -19.75 36.11
CA ARG A 226 25.02 -20.52 35.78
C ARG A 226 25.14 -20.79 34.29
N GLY A 227 24.02 -21.05 33.61
CA GLY A 227 23.99 -21.25 32.16
C GLY A 227 24.52 -20.06 31.36
N PHE A 228 24.26 -18.83 31.81
CA PHE A 228 24.79 -17.60 31.21
C PHE A 228 26.27 -17.34 31.53
N GLU A 229 26.84 -18.02 32.52
CA GLU A 229 28.27 -17.95 32.87
C GLU A 229 29.12 -18.92 32.03
N ILE A 230 28.49 -19.75 31.20
CA ILE A 230 29.15 -20.78 30.39
C ILE A 230 29.28 -20.31 28.93
N PRO A 231 30.44 -20.54 28.28
CA PRO A 231 31.66 -21.20 28.81
C PRO A 231 32.55 -20.25 29.63
N VAL A 232 32.21 -18.96 29.63
CA VAL A 232 32.83 -17.88 30.40
C VAL A 232 31.74 -16.81 30.64
N PRO A 233 31.81 -16.00 31.70
CA PRO A 233 30.84 -14.94 31.95
C PRO A 233 30.74 -13.94 30.80
N SER A 234 29.51 -13.64 30.38
CA SER A 234 29.26 -12.77 29.23
C SER A 234 29.29 -11.29 29.55
N SER A 235 29.81 -10.51 28.60
CA SER A 235 29.66 -9.05 28.59
C SER A 235 28.53 -8.57 27.66
N PHE A 236 27.74 -9.50 27.12
CA PHE A 236 26.72 -9.30 26.10
C PHE A 236 25.31 -9.59 26.67
N SER A 237 24.89 -8.77 27.64
CA SER A 237 23.55 -8.81 28.22
C SER A 237 22.96 -7.40 28.40
N ASN A 238 21.65 -7.29 28.60
CA ASN A 238 20.96 -6.03 28.85
C ASN A 238 21.52 -5.32 30.07
N GLY A 239 21.75 -6.06 31.17
CA GLY A 239 22.34 -5.55 32.41
C GLY A 239 23.78 -5.10 32.23
N ALA A 240 24.63 -5.95 31.64
CA ALA A 240 26.05 -5.61 31.42
C ALA A 240 26.22 -4.40 30.50
N LEU A 241 25.40 -4.27 29.46
CA LEU A 241 25.42 -3.10 28.59
C LEU A 241 24.89 -1.85 29.30
N ALA A 242 23.86 -1.97 30.14
CA ALA A 242 23.35 -0.85 30.93
C ALA A 242 24.38 -0.32 31.95
N GLU A 243 25.13 -1.22 32.59
CA GLU A 243 26.23 -0.89 33.50
C GLU A 243 27.36 -0.18 32.74
N LYS A 244 27.82 -0.74 31.63
CA LYS A 244 28.85 -0.10 30.78
C LYS A 244 28.44 1.30 30.29
N ILE A 245 27.18 1.50 29.89
CA ILE A 245 26.65 2.83 29.51
C ILE A 245 26.73 3.82 30.69
N ARG A 246 26.57 3.34 31.92
CA ARG A 246 26.66 4.17 33.13
C ARG A 246 28.11 4.55 33.43
N GLU A 247 29.03 3.60 33.31
CA GLU A 247 30.42 3.73 33.76
C GLU A 247 31.37 4.31 32.70
N ASP A 248 31.18 3.98 31.43
CA ASP A 248 32.09 4.34 30.33
C ASP A 248 31.47 5.42 29.43
N PRO A 249 32.04 6.65 29.39
CA PRO A 249 31.55 7.74 28.56
C PRO A 249 31.52 7.43 27.05
N GLU A 250 32.48 6.67 26.53
CA GLU A 250 32.51 6.31 25.11
C GLU A 250 31.37 5.34 24.76
N VAL A 251 31.12 4.36 25.63
CA VAL A 251 30.01 3.42 25.46
C VAL A 251 28.67 4.16 25.57
N ARG A 252 28.56 5.14 26.47
CA ARG A 252 27.38 6.00 26.58
C ARG A 252 27.11 6.77 25.29
N GLN A 253 28.13 7.44 24.75
CA GLN A 253 28.00 8.18 23.50
C GLN A 253 27.56 7.24 22.35
N ARG A 254 28.21 6.09 22.17
CA ARG A 254 27.82 5.12 21.13
C ARG A 254 26.41 4.56 21.32
N ALA A 255 25.93 4.47 22.55
CA ALA A 255 24.56 4.05 22.84
C ALA A 255 23.54 5.15 22.51
N GLU A 256 23.86 6.41 22.79
CA GLU A 256 23.05 7.58 22.43
C GLU A 256 22.98 7.76 20.91
N GLU A 257 24.12 7.61 20.21
CA GLU A 257 24.19 7.63 18.75
C GLU A 257 23.34 6.50 18.15
N ALA A 258 23.46 5.27 18.66
CA ALA A 258 22.65 4.15 18.18
C ALA A 258 21.16 4.37 18.46
N ARG A 259 20.79 4.92 19.62
CA ARG A 259 19.40 5.28 19.94
C ARG A 259 18.88 6.34 18.98
N LYS A 260 19.63 7.43 18.78
CA LYS A 260 19.30 8.48 17.82
C LYS A 260 19.14 7.91 16.43
N LEU A 261 20.01 6.99 16.01
CA LEU A 261 19.96 6.38 14.69
C LEU A 261 18.76 5.45 14.52
N VAL A 262 18.35 4.74 15.59
CA VAL A 262 17.07 4.00 15.62
C VAL A 262 15.89 4.96 15.60
N ASP A 263 15.90 6.05 16.36
CA ASP A 263 14.83 7.04 16.42
C ASP A 263 14.67 7.76 15.08
N ASP A 264 15.78 8.17 14.47
CA ASP A 264 15.85 8.76 13.13
C ASP A 264 15.40 7.74 12.09
N ALA A 265 15.87 6.49 12.15
CA ALA A 265 15.41 5.43 11.26
C ALA A 265 13.93 5.11 11.46
N LYS A 266 13.38 5.22 12.67
CA LYS A 266 11.94 5.05 12.96
C LYS A 266 11.14 6.28 12.55
N ALA A 267 11.71 7.48 12.60
CA ALA A 267 11.10 8.67 12.04
C ALA A 267 11.04 8.56 10.51
N GLN A 268 12.11 8.06 9.89
CA GLN A 268 12.21 7.72 8.48
C GLN A 268 11.48 6.41 8.13
N GLY A 269 11.13 5.58 9.11
CA GLY A 269 10.65 4.21 8.95
C GLY A 269 9.39 3.93 9.77
N ARG A 270 8.61 4.96 10.09
CA ARG A 270 7.14 4.80 10.11
C ARG A 270 6.60 4.36 8.74
N ILE A 271 7.51 4.24 7.77
CA ILE A 271 7.51 3.50 6.52
C ILE A 271 7.94 2.03 6.75
N ASN A 272 6.96 1.12 6.87
CA ASN A 272 7.01 -0.34 6.62
C ASN A 272 7.59 -1.34 7.65
N GLY A 273 6.68 -2.06 8.33
CA GLY A 273 6.94 -3.37 8.97
C GLY A 273 5.69 -3.95 9.67
N THR A 274 4.90 -3.08 10.28
CA THR A 274 3.44 -3.19 10.25
C THR A 274 2.97 -2.33 9.07
N ILE A 275 1.80 -2.59 8.47
CA ILE A 275 1.21 -1.67 7.48
C ILE A 275 1.46 -0.25 7.99
N PRO A 276 2.16 0.61 7.23
CA PRO A 276 2.44 1.95 7.69
C PRO A 276 1.12 2.56 8.15
N ALA A 277 1.07 3.01 9.39
CA ALA A 277 0.24 4.15 9.69
C ALA A 277 0.97 5.34 9.04
N PHE A 278 1.00 5.36 7.70
CA PHE A 278 1.22 6.56 6.92
C PHE A 278 0.36 7.64 7.59
N PRO A 279 0.89 8.84 7.84
CA PRO A 279 0.35 9.82 8.78
C PRO A 279 -1.17 9.89 8.69
N ALA A 280 -1.82 9.07 9.54
CA ALA A 280 -3.23 8.76 9.39
C ALA A 280 -3.97 9.86 10.13
N PRO A 281 -4.78 10.67 9.44
CA PRO A 281 -5.54 11.71 10.11
C PRO A 281 -6.46 11.03 11.12
N LYS A 282 -6.49 11.55 12.36
CA LYS A 282 -7.32 11.00 13.46
C LYS A 282 -8.82 11.15 13.18
N THR A 283 -9.17 11.98 12.22
CA THR A 283 -10.52 12.30 11.76
C THR A 283 -10.58 12.20 10.25
N GLU A 284 -11.77 12.09 9.69
CA GLU A 284 -11.98 12.15 8.25
C GLU A 284 -11.35 13.44 7.66
N PRO A 285 -10.34 13.33 6.78
CA PRO A 285 -9.55 14.48 6.35
C PRO A 285 -10.27 15.35 5.33
N VAL A 286 -11.14 14.74 4.51
CA VAL A 286 -11.90 15.39 3.46
C VAL A 286 -13.39 15.28 3.79
N PRO A 287 -14.13 16.40 3.96
CA PRO A 287 -15.55 16.35 4.21
C PRO A 287 -16.30 15.68 3.06
N CYS A 288 -16.88 14.51 3.33
CA CYS A 288 -17.62 13.76 2.32
C CYS A 288 -19.11 14.13 2.32
N ARG A 289 -19.69 14.39 1.15
CA ARG A 289 -21.12 14.70 0.95
C ARG A 289 -21.74 13.67 0.03
N THR A 290 -23.01 13.37 0.26
CA THR A 290 -23.79 12.57 -0.68
C THR A 290 -23.92 13.35 -1.99
N PRO A 291 -23.49 12.77 -3.12
CA PRO A 291 -23.59 13.43 -4.41
C PRO A 291 -25.03 13.47 -4.90
N GLU A 292 -25.37 14.52 -5.64
CA GLU A 292 -26.60 14.61 -6.42
C GLU A 292 -26.25 14.32 -7.89
N PHE A 293 -26.95 13.39 -8.53
CA PHE A 293 -26.75 13.07 -9.95
C PHE A 293 -27.88 13.65 -10.79
N LEU A 294 -27.65 13.83 -12.10
CA LEU A 294 -28.73 14.27 -12.99
C LEU A 294 -29.83 13.20 -13.05
N PRO A 295 -31.10 13.57 -12.81
CA PRO A 295 -32.21 12.62 -12.79
C PRO A 295 -32.52 12.03 -14.17
N THR A 296 -32.09 12.71 -15.24
CA THR A 296 -32.27 12.28 -16.62
C THR A 296 -30.96 12.41 -17.41
N ARG A 297 -30.74 11.55 -18.41
CA ARG A 297 -29.56 11.59 -19.30
C ARG A 297 -29.47 12.92 -20.04
N PHE A 298 -30.61 13.41 -20.50
CA PHE A 298 -30.78 14.68 -21.19
C PHE A 298 -31.64 15.61 -20.33
N PRO A 299 -31.16 16.80 -19.95
CA PRO A 299 -32.00 17.78 -19.28
C PRO A 299 -33.12 18.23 -20.22
N SER A 300 -34.38 18.17 -19.77
CA SER A 300 -35.53 18.63 -20.57
C SER A 300 -35.48 20.15 -20.77
N PRO A 301 -35.72 20.67 -21.98
CA PRO A 301 -35.96 22.09 -22.17
C PRO A 301 -37.40 22.41 -21.72
N SER A 302 -37.66 22.53 -20.41
CA SER A 302 -39.00 22.94 -19.93
C SER A 302 -39.07 24.45 -19.68
N PRO A 303 -40.16 25.14 -20.11
CA PRO A 303 -40.40 26.55 -19.86
C PRO A 303 -41.15 26.74 -18.54
N SER A 304 -40.44 26.97 -17.44
CA SER A 304 -41.04 27.47 -16.19
C SER A 304 -40.80 28.99 -16.09
N PRO A 305 -41.85 29.83 -15.93
CA PRO A 305 -41.72 31.31 -15.93
C PRO A 305 -40.94 31.90 -14.75
N GLU A 306 -40.51 31.10 -13.78
CA GLU A 306 -39.87 31.57 -12.55
C GLU A 306 -38.36 31.27 -12.48
N SER A 307 -37.77 30.65 -13.52
CA SER A 307 -36.32 30.48 -13.64
C SER A 307 -35.73 31.42 -14.69
N GLU A 308 -35.33 32.63 -14.27
CA GLU A 308 -34.51 33.55 -15.09
C GLU A 308 -33.07 33.05 -15.32
N SER A 309 -32.88 31.74 -15.54
CA SER A 309 -31.62 31.12 -15.97
C SER A 309 -31.88 29.81 -16.73
N GLY A 310 -32.94 29.77 -17.54
CA GLY A 310 -33.23 28.68 -18.47
C GLY A 310 -32.08 28.42 -19.44
N SER A 311 -31.23 27.46 -19.09
CA SER A 311 -30.28 26.77 -19.95
C SER A 311 -30.25 25.33 -19.48
N GLY A 312 -30.77 24.39 -20.27
CA GLY A 312 -30.40 22.98 -20.09
C GLY A 312 -28.87 22.91 -20.06
N THR A 313 -28.28 22.29 -19.05
CA THR A 313 -26.83 22.41 -18.79
C THR A 313 -26.04 21.76 -19.92
N GLN A 314 -25.45 22.58 -20.79
CA GLN A 314 -24.51 22.20 -21.86
C GLN A 314 -23.09 21.92 -21.33
N GLU A 315 -22.98 21.67 -20.03
CA GLU A 315 -21.71 21.66 -19.29
C GLU A 315 -21.30 20.23 -18.94
N LEU A 316 -19.99 19.99 -18.94
CA LEU A 316 -19.42 18.75 -18.43
C LEU A 316 -19.50 18.78 -16.90
N ARG A 317 -20.10 17.76 -16.30
CA ARG A 317 -20.18 17.62 -14.84
C ARG A 317 -19.39 16.40 -14.43
N THR A 318 -18.61 16.50 -13.36
CA THR A 318 -17.91 15.36 -12.79
C THR A 318 -18.03 15.37 -11.27
N THR A 319 -18.12 14.19 -10.70
CA THR A 319 -18.28 13.96 -9.26
C THR A 319 -17.11 13.12 -8.78
N TRP A 320 -16.33 13.64 -7.83
CA TRP A 320 -15.27 12.89 -7.18
C TRP A 320 -15.86 11.95 -6.13
N LEU A 321 -15.64 10.65 -6.30
CA LEU A 321 -16.12 9.60 -5.39
C LEU A 321 -15.02 9.10 -4.43
N GLY A 322 -13.85 9.76 -4.46
CA GLY A 322 -12.67 9.44 -3.66
C GLY A 322 -11.56 8.82 -4.49
N HIS A 323 -10.31 9.07 -4.08
CA HIS A 323 -9.08 8.61 -4.73
C HIS A 323 -9.02 9.01 -6.21
N ALA A 324 -8.79 8.05 -7.12
CA ALA A 324 -8.88 8.24 -8.56
C ALA A 324 -10.32 8.18 -9.11
N CYS A 325 -11.31 7.78 -8.30
CA CYS A 325 -12.64 7.50 -8.78
C CYS A 325 -13.47 8.76 -9.07
N HIS A 326 -13.87 8.91 -10.34
CA HIS A 326 -14.73 9.99 -10.80
C HIS A 326 -15.90 9.47 -11.62
N TYR A 327 -17.09 10.02 -11.39
CA TYR A 327 -18.26 9.81 -12.22
C TYR A 327 -18.52 11.07 -13.05
N THR A 328 -18.42 10.95 -14.39
CA THR A 328 -18.52 12.09 -15.32
C THR A 328 -19.77 11.99 -16.18
N GLU A 329 -20.51 13.10 -16.21
CA GLU A 329 -21.76 13.29 -16.93
C GLU A 329 -21.53 14.23 -18.12
N PHE A 330 -21.52 13.67 -19.33
CA PHE A 330 -21.36 14.45 -20.56
C PHE A 330 -22.70 15.06 -21.01
N PRO A 331 -22.68 16.25 -21.64
CA PRO A 331 -23.86 16.85 -22.27
C PRO A 331 -24.51 15.98 -23.36
N SER A 332 -23.75 15.06 -23.96
CA SER A 332 -24.23 14.08 -24.94
C SER A 332 -25.12 12.99 -24.34
N GLY A 333 -25.23 12.92 -23.00
CA GLY A 333 -25.91 11.83 -22.30
C GLY A 333 -25.00 10.67 -21.88
N LEU A 334 -23.73 10.67 -22.31
CA LEU A 334 -22.73 9.66 -21.92
C LEU A 334 -22.41 9.77 -20.42
N ARG A 335 -22.28 8.62 -19.76
CA ARG A 335 -21.85 8.49 -18.36
C ARG A 335 -20.66 7.56 -18.24
N VAL A 336 -19.56 8.10 -17.71
CA VAL A 336 -18.27 7.41 -17.62
C VAL A 336 -17.78 7.39 -16.18
N LEU A 337 -17.34 6.21 -15.72
CA LEU A 337 -16.75 6.00 -14.42
C LEU A 337 -15.25 5.67 -14.59
N PHE A 338 -14.40 6.38 -13.86
CA PHE A 338 -12.94 6.23 -13.92
C PHE A 338 -12.47 5.50 -12.67
N ASP A 339 -11.58 4.50 -12.80
CA ASP A 339 -10.93 3.73 -11.72
C ASP A 339 -11.79 3.52 -10.46
N PRO A 340 -12.92 2.78 -10.57
CA PRO A 340 -13.86 2.66 -9.47
C PRO A 340 -13.37 1.66 -8.42
N VAL A 341 -12.80 2.21 -7.34
CA VAL A 341 -12.49 1.49 -6.11
C VAL A 341 -13.18 2.20 -4.96
N LEU A 342 -14.15 1.52 -4.35
CA LEU A 342 -14.99 2.04 -3.25
C LEU A 342 -14.77 1.29 -1.92
N GLU A 343 -13.83 0.35 -1.90
CA GLU A 343 -13.55 -0.53 -0.78
C GLU A 343 -12.89 0.21 0.39
N ASP A 344 -13.05 -0.35 1.58
CA ASP A 344 -12.37 0.15 2.78
C ASP A 344 -10.86 -0.08 2.74
N ARG A 345 -10.36 -1.01 1.92
CA ARG A 345 -8.93 -1.28 1.75
C ARG A 345 -8.56 -1.52 0.30
N CYS A 346 -7.43 -0.96 -0.13
CA CYS A 346 -6.78 -1.27 -1.39
C CYS A 346 -5.80 -2.44 -1.20
N SER A 347 -6.32 -3.67 -1.17
CA SER A 347 -5.53 -4.87 -0.86
C SER A 347 -6.21 -6.15 -1.34
N PRO A 348 -5.46 -7.23 -1.64
CA PRO A 348 -6.04 -8.56 -1.86
C PRO A 348 -6.69 -9.16 -0.59
N PHE A 349 -6.40 -8.61 0.59
CA PHE A 349 -6.89 -9.11 1.86
C PHE A 349 -7.75 -8.07 2.58
N THR A 350 -8.83 -8.51 3.23
CA THR A 350 -9.73 -7.64 3.99
C THR A 350 -9.14 -7.16 5.33
N PHE A 351 -8.14 -7.88 5.86
CA PHE A 351 -7.50 -7.59 7.15
C PHE A 351 -6.12 -6.92 7.02
N LEU A 352 -5.53 -6.88 5.81
CA LEU A 352 -4.18 -6.37 5.56
C LEU A 352 -4.21 -5.30 4.45
N GLY A 353 -3.27 -4.35 4.45
CA GLY A 353 -3.16 -3.27 3.45
C GLY A 353 -3.81 -1.95 3.86
N PRO A 354 -3.60 -0.86 3.11
CA PRO A 354 -3.99 0.50 3.52
C PRO A 354 -5.50 0.61 3.73
N LYS A 355 -5.93 1.28 4.81
CA LYS A 355 -7.34 1.52 5.11
C LYS A 355 -7.75 2.91 4.64
N ARG A 356 -8.94 3.01 4.05
CA ARG A 356 -9.59 4.25 3.63
C ARG A 356 -9.88 5.13 4.85
N TYR A 357 -9.58 6.43 4.75
CA TYR A 357 -9.90 7.43 5.77
C TYR A 357 -11.15 8.25 5.43
N THR A 358 -11.30 8.59 4.15
CA THR A 358 -12.46 9.33 3.65
C THR A 358 -13.56 8.35 3.28
N ARG A 359 -14.71 8.46 3.93
CA ARG A 359 -15.82 7.52 3.72
C ARG A 359 -16.25 7.53 2.25
N ARG A 360 -16.75 6.40 1.75
CA ARG A 360 -17.35 6.33 0.41
C ARG A 360 -18.42 7.41 0.26
N ALA A 361 -18.43 8.13 -0.85
CA ALA A 361 -19.41 9.18 -1.12
C ALA A 361 -20.83 8.63 -1.33
N CYS A 362 -20.93 7.56 -2.12
CA CYS A 362 -22.14 6.79 -2.35
C CYS A 362 -21.76 5.35 -2.76
N PRO A 363 -22.66 4.36 -2.64
CA PRO A 363 -22.54 3.08 -3.34
C PRO A 363 -22.71 3.22 -4.86
N ILE A 364 -22.27 2.21 -5.63
CA ILE A 364 -22.50 2.16 -7.09
C ILE A 364 -24.00 2.15 -7.41
N ALA A 365 -24.81 1.58 -6.53
CA ALA A 365 -26.27 1.52 -6.66
C ALA A 365 -26.96 2.90 -6.80
N ASP A 366 -26.32 3.98 -6.34
CA ASP A 366 -26.87 5.34 -6.40
C ASP A 366 -26.63 6.01 -7.76
N LEU A 367 -25.76 5.45 -8.61
CA LEU A 367 -25.54 5.98 -9.95
C LEU A 367 -26.81 5.76 -10.79
N PRO A 368 -27.34 6.79 -11.47
CA PRO A 368 -28.58 6.64 -12.24
C PRO A 368 -28.35 5.89 -13.55
N PHE A 369 -27.19 6.11 -14.16
CA PHE A 369 -26.82 5.62 -15.48
C PHE A 369 -25.31 5.39 -15.54
N LEU A 370 -24.87 4.33 -16.21
CA LEU A 370 -23.45 4.05 -16.43
C LEU A 370 -23.28 3.34 -17.77
N ASP A 371 -22.46 3.90 -18.65
CA ASP A 371 -22.26 3.38 -20.00
C ASP A 371 -20.83 2.83 -20.19
N ALA A 372 -19.83 3.53 -19.65
CA ALA A 372 -18.43 3.15 -19.78
C ALA A 372 -17.72 3.18 -18.42
N VAL A 373 -16.81 2.23 -18.24
CA VAL A 373 -15.82 2.23 -17.15
C VAL A 373 -14.44 2.19 -17.78
N VAL A 374 -13.54 3.06 -17.34
CA VAL A 374 -12.13 3.03 -17.77
C VAL A 374 -11.23 2.67 -16.58
N ILE A 375 -10.25 1.81 -16.84
CA ILE A 375 -9.28 1.35 -15.85
C ILE A 375 -7.88 1.75 -16.32
N SER A 376 -7.17 2.57 -15.55
CA SER A 376 -5.81 3.02 -15.88
C SER A 376 -4.80 1.89 -15.80
N HIS A 377 -4.82 1.10 -14.73
CA HIS A 377 -3.87 0.01 -14.49
C HIS A 377 -4.38 -0.96 -13.41
N SER A 378 -3.62 -2.02 -13.15
CA SER A 378 -4.09 -3.16 -12.37
C SER A 378 -3.84 -3.09 -10.85
N HIS A 379 -3.31 -2.00 -10.27
CA HIS A 379 -3.12 -1.90 -8.81
C HIS A 379 -4.45 -1.94 -8.04
N TYR A 380 -4.40 -2.34 -6.77
CA TYR A 380 -5.60 -2.60 -5.94
C TYR A 380 -6.42 -1.35 -5.58
N ASP A 381 -5.82 -0.17 -5.66
CA ASP A 381 -6.47 1.12 -5.43
C ASP A 381 -7.08 1.73 -6.71
N HIS A 382 -6.86 1.11 -7.87
CA HIS A 382 -7.46 1.49 -9.16
C HIS A 382 -8.35 0.41 -9.78
N LEU A 383 -8.13 -0.87 -9.41
CA LEU A 383 -8.92 -2.00 -9.88
C LEU A 383 -9.38 -2.92 -8.73
N SER A 384 -10.69 -2.94 -8.51
CA SER A 384 -11.35 -3.74 -7.48
C SER A 384 -12.33 -4.77 -8.05
N LEU A 385 -12.13 -6.04 -7.70
CA LEU A 385 -13.04 -7.13 -8.10
C LEU A 385 -14.46 -6.98 -7.50
N PRO A 386 -14.64 -6.66 -6.20
CA PRO A 386 -15.98 -6.39 -5.67
C PRO A 386 -16.71 -5.26 -6.42
N THR A 387 -16.05 -4.12 -6.67
CA THR A 387 -16.66 -3.00 -7.40
C THR A 387 -16.98 -3.38 -8.86
N VAL A 388 -16.07 -4.07 -9.56
CA VAL A 388 -16.32 -4.56 -10.94
C VAL A 388 -17.55 -5.47 -10.99
N ARG A 389 -17.69 -6.40 -10.05
CA ARG A 389 -18.86 -7.29 -9.96
C ARG A 389 -20.15 -6.54 -9.64
N GLU A 390 -20.08 -5.53 -8.78
CA GLU A 390 -21.23 -4.69 -8.46
C GLU A 390 -21.69 -3.89 -9.69
N VAL A 391 -20.76 -3.30 -10.43
CA VAL A 391 -21.04 -2.62 -11.71
C VAL A 391 -21.69 -3.58 -12.70
N GLN A 392 -21.09 -4.74 -12.96
CA GLN A 392 -21.62 -5.72 -13.92
C GLN A 392 -23.04 -6.18 -13.56
N ARG A 393 -23.35 -6.28 -12.27
CA ARG A 393 -24.68 -6.68 -11.77
C ARG A 393 -25.72 -5.58 -11.96
N LEU A 394 -25.36 -4.32 -11.73
CA LEU A 394 -26.28 -3.18 -11.75
C LEU A 394 -26.42 -2.53 -13.13
N PHE A 395 -25.36 -2.60 -13.94
CA PHE A 395 -25.24 -2.01 -15.26
C PHE A 395 -24.64 -3.04 -16.22
N PRO A 396 -25.38 -4.10 -16.58
CA PRO A 396 -24.84 -5.21 -17.38
C PRO A 396 -24.36 -4.77 -18.78
N ASP A 397 -24.90 -3.67 -19.30
CA ASP A 397 -24.53 -3.07 -20.60
C ASP A 397 -23.32 -2.11 -20.51
N ALA A 398 -22.82 -1.81 -19.30
CA ALA A 398 -21.65 -0.98 -19.13
C ALA A 398 -20.41 -1.67 -19.74
N HIS A 399 -19.61 -0.90 -20.48
CA HIS A 399 -18.44 -1.41 -21.18
C HIS A 399 -17.16 -1.00 -20.48
N PHE A 400 -16.27 -1.97 -20.27
CA PHE A 400 -14.97 -1.74 -19.65
C PHE A 400 -13.90 -1.50 -20.71
N PHE A 401 -13.15 -0.41 -20.58
CA PHE A 401 -11.96 -0.12 -21.36
C PHE A 401 -10.74 -0.24 -20.47
N VAL A 402 -9.77 -1.07 -20.89
CA VAL A 402 -8.63 -1.48 -20.08
C VAL A 402 -7.34 -1.46 -20.90
N GLY A 403 -6.19 -1.33 -20.23
CA GLY A 403 -4.89 -1.46 -20.90
C GLY A 403 -4.63 -2.89 -21.42
N LEU A 404 -3.77 -3.00 -22.43
CA LEU A 404 -3.34 -4.25 -23.04
C LEU A 404 -2.96 -5.33 -22.00
N GLY A 405 -3.46 -6.56 -22.19
CA GLY A 405 -3.19 -7.71 -21.31
C GLY A 405 -4.13 -7.83 -20.11
N LEU A 406 -4.91 -6.80 -19.79
CA LEU A 406 -5.80 -6.81 -18.62
C LEU A 406 -7.19 -7.42 -18.90
N ALA A 407 -7.62 -7.51 -20.16
CA ALA A 407 -8.95 -8.06 -20.48
C ALA A 407 -9.12 -9.53 -20.07
N GLY A 408 -8.03 -10.31 -20.06
CA GLY A 408 -8.07 -11.70 -19.55
C GLY A 408 -8.57 -11.77 -18.11
N TRP A 409 -8.09 -10.88 -17.25
CA TRP A 409 -8.53 -10.79 -15.85
C TRP A 409 -10.03 -10.47 -15.72
N PHE A 410 -10.56 -9.58 -16.56
CA PHE A 410 -11.98 -9.25 -16.60
C PHE A 410 -12.85 -10.41 -17.08
N ARG A 411 -12.42 -11.12 -18.12
CA ARG A 411 -13.11 -12.30 -18.64
C ARG A 411 -13.16 -13.41 -17.57
N ASP A 412 -12.05 -13.65 -16.86
CA ASP A 412 -11.98 -14.58 -15.73
C ASP A 412 -12.89 -14.15 -14.55
N ALA A 413 -13.10 -12.85 -14.38
CA ALA A 413 -14.03 -12.30 -13.39
C ALA A 413 -15.52 -12.38 -13.80
N GLY A 414 -15.81 -12.84 -15.02
CA GLY A 414 -17.17 -12.98 -15.57
C GLY A 414 -17.68 -11.74 -16.32
N VAL A 415 -16.80 -10.81 -16.68
CA VAL A 415 -17.12 -9.59 -17.44
C VAL A 415 -16.77 -9.78 -18.91
N GLY A 416 -17.79 -9.89 -19.77
CA GLY A 416 -17.62 -10.08 -21.21
C GLY A 416 -17.49 -8.78 -22.00
N ASN A 417 -18.12 -7.70 -21.55
CA ASN A 417 -18.15 -6.39 -22.22
C ASN A 417 -16.86 -5.60 -21.89
N VAL A 418 -15.73 -6.07 -22.42
CA VAL A 418 -14.40 -5.49 -22.18
C VAL A 418 -13.62 -5.33 -23.48
N THR A 419 -12.98 -4.17 -23.64
CA THR A 419 -12.03 -3.87 -24.72
C THR A 419 -10.67 -3.53 -24.13
N GLU A 420 -9.65 -4.28 -24.53
CA GLU A 420 -8.26 -3.95 -24.26
C GLU A 420 -7.68 -3.07 -25.37
N LEU A 421 -6.85 -2.09 -24.99
CA LEU A 421 -6.22 -1.14 -25.90
C LEU A 421 -4.75 -0.94 -25.52
N ASP A 422 -3.90 -0.86 -26.54
CA ASP A 422 -2.52 -0.37 -26.42
C ASP A 422 -2.48 1.16 -26.50
N TRP A 423 -1.36 1.77 -26.14
CA TRP A 423 -1.19 3.22 -26.23
C TRP A 423 -1.37 3.74 -27.66
N TRP A 424 -2.04 4.89 -27.75
CA TRP A 424 -2.47 5.58 -28.96
C TRP A 424 -3.58 4.90 -29.76
N GLU A 425 -4.08 3.74 -29.31
CA GLU A 425 -5.27 3.15 -29.89
C GLU A 425 -6.52 3.94 -29.47
N ASP A 426 -7.35 4.22 -30.46
CA ASP A 426 -8.66 4.84 -30.30
C ASP A 426 -9.73 3.79 -30.61
N VAL A 427 -10.85 3.87 -29.89
CA VAL A 427 -12.05 3.10 -30.20
C VAL A 427 -13.29 3.99 -30.17
N GLU A 428 -14.15 3.79 -31.15
CA GLU A 428 -15.45 4.44 -31.21
C GLU A 428 -16.48 3.59 -30.45
N MET A 429 -17.14 4.22 -29.48
CA MET A 429 -18.21 3.67 -28.67
C MET A 429 -19.54 4.25 -29.14
N THR A 430 -20.54 3.38 -29.25
CA THR A 430 -21.91 3.78 -29.56
C THR A 430 -22.89 3.20 -28.53
N VAL A 431 -23.66 4.07 -27.86
CA VAL A 431 -24.72 3.67 -26.92
C VAL A 431 -26.07 3.92 -27.58
N LYS A 432 -26.87 2.87 -27.79
CA LYS A 432 -28.22 2.98 -28.35
C LYS A 432 -29.25 2.99 -27.23
N LEU A 433 -29.95 4.10 -27.02
CA LEU A 433 -30.97 4.18 -25.98
C LEU A 433 -32.24 3.44 -26.44
N GLY A 434 -32.64 2.38 -25.72
CA GLY A 434 -33.68 1.44 -26.16
C GLY A 434 -35.12 1.96 -26.03
N GLY A 435 -35.92 1.63 -27.05
CA GLY A 435 -37.36 1.41 -26.97
C GLY A 435 -37.63 -0.08 -26.70
N ASP A 436 -38.77 -0.35 -26.07
CA ASP A 436 -39.17 -1.66 -25.51
C ASP A 436 -39.23 -2.76 -26.60
N GLU A 437 -38.43 -3.82 -26.46
CA GLU A 437 -38.60 -5.08 -27.20
C GLU A 437 -38.68 -6.25 -26.22
N GLY A 438 -39.88 -6.46 -25.68
CA GLY A 438 -40.31 -7.75 -25.17
C GLY A 438 -41.11 -8.49 -26.24
N GLU A 439 -40.61 -9.66 -26.67
CA GLU A 439 -41.25 -10.97 -26.45
C GLU A 439 -40.79 -12.03 -27.47
N GLY A 440 -40.35 -13.16 -26.92
CA GLY A 440 -40.11 -14.40 -27.64
C GLY A 440 -41.41 -15.18 -27.94
N GLU A 441 -41.23 -16.22 -28.74
CA GLU A 441 -42.23 -17.07 -29.38
C GLU A 441 -43.28 -17.73 -28.43
N GLY A 442 -44.57 -17.65 -28.84
CA GLY A 442 -45.46 -18.82 -28.94
C GLY A 442 -46.57 -19.04 -27.89
N LYS A 443 -47.83 -18.69 -28.25
CA LYS A 443 -48.99 -19.64 -28.33
C LYS A 443 -50.32 -18.96 -28.66
N GLU A 444 -51.04 -19.56 -29.61
CA GLU A 444 -52.45 -19.30 -29.92
C GLU A 444 -53.39 -19.58 -28.74
N SER A 445 -54.40 -18.73 -28.54
CA SER A 445 -55.85 -19.07 -28.65
C SER A 445 -56.74 -18.01 -27.98
N GLY A 446 -57.87 -17.68 -28.62
CA GLY A 446 -59.06 -17.14 -27.95
C GLY A 446 -59.54 -15.75 -28.40
N GLU A 447 -60.62 -15.73 -29.19
CA GLU A 447 -61.38 -14.55 -29.62
C GLU A 447 -62.02 -13.75 -28.47
N GLY A 448 -62.19 -12.44 -28.69
CA GLY A 448 -63.43 -11.74 -28.27
C GLY A 448 -63.32 -10.38 -27.55
N GLY A 449 -63.34 -9.28 -28.32
CA GLY A 449 -64.28 -8.17 -28.09
C GLY A 449 -63.89 -6.92 -27.27
N LYS A 450 -64.05 -5.76 -27.94
CA LYS A 450 -64.44 -4.40 -27.48
C LYS A 450 -63.37 -3.42 -26.93
N GLY A 451 -62.91 -2.56 -27.85
CA GLY A 451 -63.07 -1.09 -27.85
C GLY A 451 -62.89 -0.28 -26.56
N GLY A 452 -61.83 0.53 -26.52
CA GLY A 452 -61.61 1.60 -25.55
C GLY A 452 -60.71 2.71 -26.11
N LYS A 453 -61.23 3.94 -26.07
CA LYS A 453 -60.67 5.23 -26.55
C LYS A 453 -59.19 5.46 -26.26
N GLY A 454 -58.52 6.04 -27.27
CA GLY A 454 -57.18 6.62 -27.17
C GLY A 454 -57.08 7.74 -26.15
N GLY A 455 -56.03 7.66 -25.33
CA GLY A 455 -55.39 8.78 -24.64
C GLY A 455 -54.03 9.00 -25.29
N GLU A 456 -53.72 10.27 -25.56
CA GLU A 456 -52.55 10.73 -26.29
C GLU A 456 -51.25 10.24 -25.64
N GLY A 457 -50.54 9.38 -26.37
CA GLY A 457 -49.24 8.87 -25.98
C GLY A 457 -48.20 9.99 -25.90
N GLU A 458 -47.43 9.95 -24.82
CA GLU A 458 -46.07 10.48 -24.76
C GLU A 458 -45.35 10.14 -26.06
N ARG A 459 -44.97 11.16 -26.84
CA ARG A 459 -43.97 11.00 -27.89
C ARG A 459 -42.62 10.79 -27.21
N GLY A 460 -42.37 9.57 -26.77
CA GLY A 460 -41.07 9.08 -26.35
C GLY A 460 -40.07 9.28 -27.49
N ASN A 461 -38.89 9.77 -27.15
CA ASN A 461 -37.79 10.01 -28.07
C ASN A 461 -37.21 8.65 -28.51
N GLU A 462 -37.87 7.98 -29.46
CA GLU A 462 -37.42 6.72 -30.07
C GLU A 462 -36.01 6.90 -30.70
N GLY A 463 -35.04 6.10 -30.29
CA GLY A 463 -33.81 5.85 -31.05
C GLY A 463 -32.63 6.84 -30.90
N ALA A 464 -32.51 7.57 -29.79
CA ALA A 464 -31.34 8.43 -29.57
C ALA A 464 -30.04 7.61 -29.43
N THR A 465 -29.01 7.94 -30.23
CA THR A 465 -27.70 7.29 -30.24
C THR A 465 -26.63 8.24 -29.73
N ILE A 466 -25.82 7.78 -28.78
CA ILE A 466 -24.68 8.52 -28.22
C ILE A 466 -23.41 7.96 -28.84
N THR A 467 -22.53 8.82 -29.35
CA THR A 467 -21.20 8.43 -29.83
C THR A 467 -20.09 9.05 -29.00
N ALA A 468 -19.02 8.30 -28.80
CA ALA A 468 -17.84 8.74 -28.08
C ALA A 468 -16.57 8.06 -28.59
N THR A 469 -15.47 8.81 -28.65
CA THR A 469 -14.13 8.28 -28.87
C THR A 469 -13.48 8.04 -27.50
N ILE A 470 -12.99 6.83 -27.28
CA ILE A 470 -12.18 6.44 -26.13
C ILE A 470 -10.75 6.20 -26.62
N SER A 471 -9.78 6.92 -26.07
CA SER A 471 -8.37 6.81 -26.45
C SER A 471 -7.55 6.30 -25.27
N CYS A 472 -6.80 5.21 -25.47
CA CYS A 472 -5.78 4.75 -24.54
C CYS A 472 -4.50 5.55 -24.81
N LEU A 473 -3.93 6.21 -23.80
CA LEU A 473 -2.80 7.13 -23.94
C LEU A 473 -1.66 6.74 -22.99
N PRO A 474 -0.40 7.07 -23.32
CA PRO A 474 0.72 6.75 -22.45
C PRO A 474 0.62 7.37 -21.06
N SER A 475 1.31 6.73 -20.12
CA SER A 475 1.57 7.22 -18.76
C SER A 475 2.87 6.59 -18.26
N GLN A 476 3.49 7.18 -17.25
CA GLN A 476 4.73 6.68 -16.66
C GLN A 476 4.41 5.98 -15.32
N HIS A 477 4.14 4.69 -15.36
CA HIS A 477 3.79 3.91 -14.16
C HIS A 477 4.24 2.44 -14.29
N THR A 478 3.71 1.56 -13.46
CA THR A 478 3.95 0.10 -13.45
C THR A 478 2.62 -0.61 -13.22
N SER A 479 2.56 -1.93 -13.34
CA SER A 479 1.38 -2.69 -12.96
C SER A 479 1.75 -3.95 -12.18
N SER A 480 0.97 -4.30 -11.15
CA SER A 480 1.09 -5.58 -10.45
C SER A 480 -0.14 -5.86 -9.58
N ARG A 481 -0.49 -7.13 -9.41
CA ARG A 481 -1.45 -7.59 -8.39
C ARG A 481 -0.86 -8.65 -7.47
N PHE A 482 0.18 -9.35 -7.89
CA PHE A 482 0.84 -10.42 -7.13
C PHE A 482 2.35 -10.47 -7.45
N GLY A 483 3.15 -11.12 -6.60
CA GLY A 483 4.62 -11.03 -6.68
C GLY A 483 5.31 -11.55 -7.97
N LEU A 484 4.58 -12.13 -8.93
CA LEU A 484 5.12 -12.62 -10.20
C LEU A 484 4.45 -12.00 -11.44
N ASP A 485 3.59 -11.00 -11.28
CA ASP A 485 2.84 -10.39 -12.39
C ASP A 485 3.22 -8.94 -12.71
N GLN A 486 4.34 -8.48 -12.16
CA GLN A 486 4.84 -7.13 -12.41
C GLN A 486 5.00 -6.88 -13.92
N ASP A 487 4.43 -5.77 -14.38
CA ASP A 487 4.44 -5.25 -15.74
C ASP A 487 3.90 -6.21 -16.81
N LYS A 488 3.06 -7.19 -16.41
CA LYS A 488 2.37 -8.09 -17.36
C LYS A 488 1.12 -7.47 -17.99
N THR A 489 0.66 -6.35 -17.47
CA THR A 489 -0.50 -5.60 -17.99
C THR A 489 -0.10 -4.14 -18.22
N LEU A 490 -0.65 -3.51 -19.24
CA LEU A 490 -0.32 -2.12 -19.54
C LEU A 490 -0.93 -1.16 -18.51
N TRP A 491 -0.18 -0.13 -18.14
CA TRP A 491 -0.66 1.07 -17.44
C TRP A 491 -0.90 2.20 -18.45
N CYS A 492 -1.95 2.99 -18.28
CA CYS A 492 -2.32 4.01 -19.25
C CYS A 492 -3.06 5.19 -18.62
N SER A 493 -3.02 6.31 -19.34
CA SER A 493 -3.96 7.41 -19.18
C SER A 493 -5.07 7.30 -20.24
N TRP A 494 -6.18 8.02 -20.07
CA TRP A 494 -7.35 7.91 -20.95
C TRP A 494 -7.80 9.28 -21.44
N ALA A 495 -8.24 9.36 -22.69
CA ALA A 495 -9.07 10.47 -23.15
C ALA A 495 -10.45 9.98 -23.57
N VAL A 496 -11.49 10.72 -23.16
CA VAL A 496 -12.87 10.46 -23.61
C VAL A 496 -13.41 11.72 -24.24
N LYS A 497 -13.88 11.61 -25.48
CA LYS A 497 -14.48 12.71 -26.24
C LYS A 497 -15.88 12.30 -26.69
N SER A 498 -16.89 13.06 -26.32
CA SER A 498 -18.26 12.79 -26.75
C SER A 498 -18.94 14.05 -27.28
N THR A 499 -19.76 13.87 -28.31
CA THR A 499 -20.43 14.96 -29.01
C THR A 499 -21.94 14.83 -28.88
N ALA A 500 -22.58 15.85 -28.32
CA ALA A 500 -24.03 15.98 -28.32
C ALA A 500 -24.48 16.55 -29.67
N LEU A 501 -25.26 15.77 -30.43
CA LEU A 501 -25.89 16.25 -31.65
C LEU A 501 -27.16 17.04 -31.32
N PRO A 502 -27.42 18.19 -31.98
CA PRO A 502 -28.66 18.93 -31.79
C PRO A 502 -29.86 18.09 -32.25
N SER A 503 -31.02 18.31 -31.63
CA SER A 503 -32.30 17.80 -32.16
C SER A 503 -32.44 18.22 -33.63
N PRO A 504 -33.01 17.39 -34.52
CA PRO A 504 -33.23 17.76 -35.93
C PRO A 504 -34.08 19.04 -36.13
N SER A 505 -34.73 19.54 -35.08
CA SER A 505 -35.47 20.81 -35.05
C SER A 505 -34.70 22.02 -34.49
N SER A 506 -33.47 21.83 -34.00
CA SER A 506 -32.66 22.86 -33.33
C SER A 506 -31.52 23.37 -34.23
N SER A 507 -31.35 24.69 -34.29
CA SER A 507 -30.23 25.35 -34.98
C SER A 507 -28.98 25.50 -34.10
N SER A 508 -28.94 24.88 -32.92
CA SER A 508 -27.76 24.94 -32.03
C SER A 508 -26.60 24.12 -32.60
N PRO A 509 -25.34 24.59 -32.50
CA PRO A 509 -24.19 23.81 -32.95
C PRO A 509 -23.99 22.55 -32.10
N PRO A 510 -23.40 21.47 -32.65
CA PRO A 510 -22.99 20.30 -31.88
C PRO A 510 -22.06 20.67 -30.73
N ILE A 511 -22.22 20.02 -29.59
CA ILE A 511 -21.42 20.30 -28.40
C ILE A 511 -20.51 19.11 -28.14
N THR A 512 -19.24 19.29 -28.42
CA THR A 512 -18.21 18.29 -28.09
C THR A 512 -17.56 18.66 -26.78
N LYS A 513 -17.47 17.68 -25.88
CA LYS A 513 -16.70 17.77 -24.64
C LYS A 513 -15.67 16.66 -24.55
N SER A 514 -14.50 16.98 -24.01
CA SER A 514 -13.44 16.02 -23.79
C SER A 514 -12.84 16.08 -22.39
N ILE A 515 -12.54 14.91 -21.84
CA ILE A 515 -11.83 14.74 -20.57
C ILE A 515 -10.55 13.96 -20.80
N TYR A 516 -9.49 14.34 -20.10
CA TYR A 516 -8.25 13.58 -19.97
C TYR A 516 -8.15 13.06 -18.54
N PHE A 517 -7.94 11.76 -18.37
CA PHE A 517 -7.77 11.10 -17.09
C PHE A 517 -6.35 10.56 -17.01
N GLY A 518 -5.55 11.12 -16.11
CA GLY A 518 -4.11 10.83 -16.03
C GLY A 518 -3.78 9.45 -15.46
N GLY A 519 -4.73 8.78 -14.79
CA GLY A 519 -4.42 7.60 -13.98
C GLY A 519 -3.36 7.91 -12.92
N ASP A 520 -2.59 6.90 -12.54
CA ASP A 520 -1.32 7.12 -11.86
C ASP A 520 -0.20 7.29 -12.87
N THR A 521 0.63 8.30 -12.62
CA THR A 521 1.76 8.58 -13.50
C THR A 521 2.81 9.43 -12.81
N GLY A 522 4.07 9.14 -13.09
CA GLY A 522 5.18 10.07 -12.92
C GLY A 522 5.19 11.13 -14.02
N TYR A 523 5.99 12.18 -13.82
CA TYR A 523 6.33 13.16 -14.85
C TYR A 523 7.84 13.27 -15.06
N ARG A 524 8.64 13.07 -14.00
CA ARG A 524 10.10 13.20 -14.05
C ARG A 524 10.78 12.15 -13.18
N TRP A 525 12.03 11.84 -13.49
CA TRP A 525 12.87 11.04 -12.61
C TRP A 525 13.72 11.93 -11.70
N VAL A 526 13.63 11.73 -10.39
CA VAL A 526 14.33 12.51 -9.37
C VAL A 526 15.29 11.57 -8.65
N PRO A 527 16.60 11.84 -8.62
CA PRO A 527 17.53 11.08 -7.80
C PRO A 527 17.41 11.46 -6.31
N ALA A 528 18.11 10.73 -5.44
CA ALA A 528 18.28 11.18 -4.06
C ALA A 528 19.04 12.52 -4.06
N LEU A 529 18.40 13.58 -3.53
CA LEU A 529 19.00 14.91 -3.48
C LEU A 529 20.01 15.02 -2.32
N PRO A 530 21.02 15.89 -2.41
CA PRO A 530 21.95 16.14 -1.31
C PRO A 530 21.20 16.65 -0.06
N PRO A 531 21.61 16.26 1.18
CA PRO A 531 20.93 16.69 2.41
C PRO A 531 20.95 18.19 2.69
N THR A 532 21.75 18.95 1.95
CA THR A 532 21.84 20.42 2.05
C THR A 532 20.76 21.15 1.26
N ASP A 533 19.98 20.42 0.47
CA ASP A 533 18.91 20.97 -0.32
C ASP A 533 17.59 20.79 0.43
N ASP A 534 16.74 21.81 0.41
CA ASP A 534 15.44 21.84 1.11
C ASP A 534 14.39 20.87 0.50
N ASP A 535 14.80 19.72 -0.05
CA ASP A 535 13.99 18.74 -0.77
C ASP A 535 13.16 19.33 -1.94
N ASP A 536 13.56 20.49 -2.48
CA ASP A 536 12.91 21.14 -3.62
C ASP A 536 13.55 20.67 -4.95
N ASP A 537 13.04 19.57 -5.49
CA ASP A 537 13.39 18.99 -6.80
C ASP A 537 12.92 19.84 -8.00
N HIS A 538 12.27 20.98 -7.76
CA HIS A 538 11.82 21.93 -8.78
C HIS A 538 12.63 23.24 -8.79
N ALA A 539 13.69 23.34 -7.98
CA ALA A 539 14.64 24.44 -8.05
C ALA A 539 15.35 24.49 -9.41
N GLU A 540 15.77 25.67 -9.86
CA GLU A 540 16.35 25.89 -11.19
C GLU A 540 17.55 24.96 -11.50
N LYS A 541 18.36 24.66 -10.49
CA LYS A 541 19.50 23.74 -10.61
C LYS A 541 19.10 22.32 -11.04
N TYR A 542 17.85 21.92 -10.83
CA TYR A 542 17.29 20.61 -11.16
C TYR A 542 16.50 20.58 -12.47
N ASN A 543 16.44 21.68 -13.23
CA ASN A 543 15.77 21.73 -14.53
C ASN A 543 16.36 20.77 -15.58
N HIS A 544 17.55 20.22 -15.33
CA HIS A 544 18.21 19.25 -16.20
C HIS A 544 17.68 17.81 -16.04
N LEU A 545 16.88 17.54 -15.00
CA LEU A 545 16.32 16.21 -14.76
C LEU A 545 15.34 15.83 -15.89
N PRO A 546 15.34 14.56 -16.33
CA PRO A 546 14.52 14.13 -17.46
C PRO A 546 13.03 14.16 -17.10
N THR A 547 12.22 14.63 -18.05
CA THR A 547 10.75 14.68 -17.97
C THR A 547 10.14 13.81 -19.07
N ASN A 548 9.01 13.18 -18.80
CA ASN A 548 8.29 12.37 -19.78
C ASN A 548 7.79 13.23 -20.97
N PRO A 549 8.25 12.96 -22.21
CA PRO A 549 7.83 13.72 -23.38
C PRO A 549 6.36 13.44 -23.81
N ASP A 550 5.77 12.32 -23.40
CA ASP A 550 4.46 11.87 -23.88
C ASP A 550 3.34 12.85 -23.57
N PHE A 551 3.38 13.53 -22.43
CA PHE A 551 2.34 14.51 -22.10
C PHE A 551 2.24 15.64 -23.12
N ARG A 552 3.37 16.07 -23.69
CA ARG A 552 3.39 17.05 -24.79
C ARG A 552 2.86 16.45 -26.09
N HIS A 553 3.19 15.19 -26.36
CA HIS A 553 2.62 14.46 -27.51
C HIS A 553 1.10 14.33 -27.37
N ILE A 554 0.59 13.97 -26.19
CA ILE A 554 -0.84 13.90 -25.87
C ILE A 554 -1.51 15.26 -26.12
N GLY A 555 -0.95 16.35 -25.58
CA GLY A 555 -1.53 17.69 -25.79
C GLY A 555 -1.45 18.19 -27.24
N ARG A 556 -0.46 17.73 -28.01
CA ARG A 556 -0.33 18.03 -29.44
C ARG A 556 -1.31 17.23 -30.30
N LEU A 557 -1.44 15.93 -30.04
CA LEU A 557 -2.13 14.97 -30.90
C LEU A 557 -3.60 14.77 -30.54
N ARG A 558 -3.98 14.98 -29.27
CA ARG A 558 -5.35 14.78 -28.77
C ARG A 558 -5.93 16.00 -28.07
N GLY A 559 -5.08 16.80 -27.43
CA GLY A 559 -5.49 18.06 -26.79
C GLY A 559 -5.85 19.18 -27.77
N PRO A 560 -6.40 20.30 -27.27
CA PRO A 560 -6.68 20.59 -25.88
C PRO A 560 -7.93 19.87 -25.35
N PHE A 561 -7.94 19.58 -24.04
CA PHE A 561 -9.07 18.95 -23.34
C PHE A 561 -9.88 19.97 -22.54
N ASP A 562 -11.19 19.79 -22.40
CA ASP A 562 -12.00 20.67 -21.55
C ASP A 562 -11.64 20.50 -20.06
N LEU A 563 -11.34 19.27 -19.64
CA LEU A 563 -11.05 18.93 -18.24
C LEU A 563 -9.97 17.84 -18.14
N GLY A 564 -9.01 18.01 -17.23
CA GLY A 564 -8.08 16.98 -16.78
C GLY A 564 -8.44 16.44 -15.40
N LEU A 565 -8.27 15.14 -15.17
CA LEU A 565 -8.33 14.50 -13.86
C LEU A 565 -6.91 14.00 -13.57
N LEU A 566 -6.18 14.71 -12.72
CA LEU A 566 -4.71 14.57 -12.61
C LEU A 566 -4.28 14.23 -11.18
N PRO A 567 -3.41 13.23 -10.99
CA PRO A 567 -2.98 12.80 -9.66
C PRO A 567 -2.11 13.87 -9.01
N ILE A 568 -2.27 14.07 -7.70
CA ILE A 568 -1.43 15.01 -6.93
C ILE A 568 -0.83 14.37 -5.67
N GLY A 569 -1.22 13.14 -5.33
CA GLY A 569 -0.78 12.42 -4.12
C GLY A 569 0.05 11.18 -4.46
N ALA A 570 0.58 10.54 -3.43
CA ALA A 570 1.49 9.40 -3.51
C ALA A 570 2.90 9.67 -4.04
N TYR A 571 3.42 10.88 -3.82
CA TYR A 571 4.69 11.33 -4.41
C TYR A 571 5.91 11.21 -3.50
N ALA A 572 5.77 10.88 -2.21
CA ALA A 572 6.89 10.93 -1.26
C ALA A 572 7.39 9.54 -0.81
N PRO A 573 8.71 9.34 -0.63
CA PRO A 573 9.78 10.30 -0.93
C PRO A 573 10.08 10.38 -2.44
N ARG A 574 10.46 11.57 -2.93
CA ARG A 574 10.60 11.85 -4.37
C ARG A 574 11.56 10.90 -5.08
N PHE A 575 12.73 10.64 -4.49
CA PHE A 575 13.74 9.77 -5.11
C PHE A 575 13.26 8.33 -5.37
N MET A 576 12.23 7.90 -4.64
CA MET A 576 11.63 6.59 -4.79
C MET A 576 10.37 6.66 -5.64
N MET A 577 9.50 7.65 -5.45
CA MET A 577 8.18 7.65 -6.06
C MET A 577 8.09 8.42 -7.39
N SER A 578 9.00 9.36 -7.69
CA SER A 578 8.82 10.30 -8.82
C SER A 578 8.73 9.61 -10.18
N HIS A 579 9.38 8.44 -10.32
CA HIS A 579 9.37 7.66 -11.55
C HIS A 579 8.01 7.04 -11.87
N MET A 580 7.06 7.08 -10.95
CA MET A 580 5.72 6.49 -11.10
C MET A 580 4.58 7.36 -10.55
N HIS A 581 4.85 8.36 -9.71
CA HIS A 581 3.85 9.32 -9.21
C HIS A 581 4.33 10.77 -9.29
N ALA A 582 3.51 11.60 -9.92
CA ALA A 582 3.65 13.04 -10.02
C ALA A 582 3.38 13.67 -8.66
N ASP A 583 4.24 14.62 -8.27
CA ASP A 583 3.90 15.55 -7.20
C ASP A 583 3.00 16.69 -7.73
N PRO A 584 2.50 17.59 -6.88
CA PRO A 584 1.62 18.67 -7.33
C PRO A 584 2.27 19.65 -8.32
N CYS A 585 3.60 19.79 -8.32
CA CYS A 585 4.32 20.60 -9.31
C CYS A 585 4.35 19.89 -10.66
N ASP A 586 4.68 18.60 -10.68
CA ASP A 586 4.57 17.74 -11.86
C ASP A 586 3.16 17.74 -12.45
N ALA A 587 2.13 17.65 -11.60
CA ALA A 587 0.73 17.67 -12.03
C ALA A 587 0.35 18.97 -12.77
N VAL A 588 0.88 20.12 -12.34
CA VAL A 588 0.68 21.40 -13.04
C VAL A 588 1.40 21.42 -14.38
N ASP A 589 2.55 20.76 -14.50
CA ASP A 589 3.24 20.63 -15.78
C ASP A 589 2.51 19.65 -16.72
N ILE A 590 1.96 18.54 -16.21
CA ILE A 590 1.07 17.64 -16.96
C ILE A 590 -0.16 18.40 -17.48
N LEU A 591 -0.82 19.22 -16.66
CA LEU A 591 -1.93 20.09 -17.07
C LEU A 591 -1.56 20.93 -18.30
N ARG A 592 -0.38 21.56 -18.29
CA ARG A 592 0.10 22.43 -19.36
C ARG A 592 0.47 21.64 -20.62
N ASP A 593 1.23 20.56 -20.46
CA ASP A 593 1.74 19.76 -21.57
C ASP A 593 0.60 19.03 -22.31
N THR A 594 -0.41 18.53 -21.58
CA THR A 594 -1.63 17.94 -22.15
C THR A 594 -2.64 18.97 -22.66
N ARG A 595 -2.39 20.27 -22.40
CA ARG A 595 -3.26 21.40 -22.78
C ARG A 595 -4.68 21.28 -22.25
N CYS A 596 -4.85 20.73 -21.06
CA CYS A 596 -6.12 20.76 -20.36
C CYS A 596 -6.50 22.21 -20.02
N ARG A 597 -7.75 22.60 -20.29
CA ARG A 597 -8.25 23.96 -19.97
C ARG A 597 -8.44 24.17 -18.48
N ARG A 598 -8.88 23.12 -17.79
CA ARG A 598 -9.03 23.02 -16.34
C ARG A 598 -8.64 21.63 -15.89
N ALA A 599 -8.35 21.45 -14.60
CA ALA A 599 -8.14 20.14 -14.01
C ALA A 599 -8.77 20.01 -12.62
N LEU A 600 -9.00 18.76 -12.22
CA LEU A 600 -9.39 18.38 -10.87
C LEU A 600 -8.40 17.36 -10.32
N ALA A 601 -8.05 17.52 -9.06
CA ALA A 601 -7.06 16.71 -8.37
C ALA A 601 -7.62 15.35 -7.96
N ILE A 602 -6.89 14.29 -8.27
CA ILE A 602 -7.21 12.90 -7.91
C ILE A 602 -6.08 12.26 -7.09
N HIS A 603 -6.26 10.99 -6.70
CA HIS A 603 -5.25 10.14 -6.01
C HIS A 603 -4.92 10.51 -4.55
N TRP A 604 -5.45 11.63 -4.05
CA TRP A 604 -5.13 12.15 -2.71
C TRP A 604 -6.30 12.02 -1.74
N GLY A 605 -6.04 12.26 -0.45
CA GLY A 605 -7.09 12.48 0.55
C GLY A 605 -7.97 11.27 0.90
N THR A 606 -7.68 10.06 0.39
CA THR A 606 -8.57 8.88 0.53
C THR A 606 -7.89 7.73 1.24
N TRP A 607 -6.79 7.25 0.68
CA TRP A 607 -5.82 6.40 1.36
C TRP A 607 -4.56 7.19 1.62
N ALA A 608 -3.73 6.65 2.51
CA ALA A 608 -2.34 7.05 2.58
C ALA A 608 -1.56 5.87 2.00
N LEU A 609 -0.80 6.14 0.95
CA LEU A 609 -0.09 5.14 0.15
C LEU A 609 1.43 5.31 0.25
N THR A 610 1.86 6.42 0.84
CA THR A 610 3.21 6.98 0.84
C THR A 610 3.38 7.89 2.05
N THR A 611 4.51 8.58 2.12
CA THR A 611 5.00 9.20 3.36
C THR A 611 4.50 10.62 3.59
N GLU A 612 3.99 11.29 2.56
CA GLU A 612 3.51 12.65 2.71
C GLU A 612 2.29 12.72 3.64
N PRO A 613 2.10 13.85 4.37
CA PRO A 613 0.85 14.10 5.07
C PRO A 613 -0.33 14.10 4.08
N VAL A 614 -1.42 13.41 4.42
CA VAL A 614 -2.60 13.23 3.55
C VAL A 614 -3.19 14.55 3.02
N MET A 615 -3.04 15.65 3.77
CA MET A 615 -3.55 16.99 3.43
C MET A 615 -2.51 17.94 2.83
N GLU A 616 -1.25 17.52 2.70
CA GLU A 616 -0.20 18.30 2.04
C GLU A 616 -0.43 18.51 0.53
N PRO A 617 -0.93 17.53 -0.26
CA PRO A 617 -1.05 17.69 -1.71
C PRO A 617 -1.84 18.93 -2.17
N PRO A 618 -3.03 19.27 -1.59
CA PRO A 618 -3.73 20.51 -1.90
C PRO A 618 -2.94 21.79 -1.66
N GLU A 619 -2.12 21.82 -0.59
CA GLU A 619 -1.33 22.99 -0.23
C GLU A 619 -0.17 23.17 -1.20
N ARG A 620 0.54 22.08 -1.52
CA ARG A 620 1.60 22.08 -2.53
C ARG A 620 1.06 22.39 -3.92
N LEU A 621 -0.16 21.97 -4.27
CA LEU A 621 -0.78 22.32 -5.56
C LEU A 621 -0.97 23.83 -5.73
N ARG A 622 -1.45 24.53 -4.70
CA ARG A 622 -1.56 26.00 -4.74
C ARG A 622 -0.18 26.65 -4.93
N GLY A 623 0.83 26.14 -4.21
CA GLY A 623 2.21 26.56 -4.37
C GLY A 623 2.72 26.37 -5.81
N ALA A 624 2.45 25.20 -6.41
CA ALA A 624 2.82 24.87 -7.78
C ALA A 624 2.16 25.79 -8.82
N LEU A 625 0.85 26.03 -8.69
CA LEU A 625 0.11 26.96 -9.55
C LEU A 625 0.71 28.36 -9.50
N ARG A 626 0.98 28.86 -8.28
CA ARG A 626 1.63 30.15 -8.06
C ARG A 626 3.01 30.22 -8.72
N ARG A 627 3.84 29.18 -8.57
CA ARG A 627 5.17 29.10 -9.21
C ARG A 627 5.09 29.19 -10.74
N ARG A 628 4.03 28.66 -11.35
CA ARG A 628 3.78 28.71 -12.81
C ARG A 628 2.96 29.93 -13.26
N GLY A 629 2.65 30.88 -12.37
CA GLY A 629 1.89 32.08 -12.69
C GLY A 629 0.42 31.81 -13.03
N LEU A 630 -0.13 30.68 -12.58
CA LEU A 630 -1.52 30.30 -12.77
C LEU A 630 -2.38 30.70 -11.55
N PRO A 631 -3.67 31.01 -11.74
CA PRO A 631 -4.61 31.19 -10.63
C PRO A 631 -4.63 29.97 -9.69
N GLU A 632 -4.57 30.21 -8.38
CA GLU A 632 -4.58 29.15 -7.35
C GLU A 632 -5.93 28.45 -7.19
N VAL A 633 -6.99 28.97 -7.84
CA VAL A 633 -8.34 28.42 -7.86
C VAL A 633 -8.98 28.59 -9.25
N GLY A 634 -9.86 27.67 -9.64
CA GLY A 634 -10.64 27.72 -10.88
C GLY A 634 -9.92 27.21 -12.13
N VAL A 635 -8.63 26.87 -12.02
CA VAL A 635 -7.82 26.27 -13.09
C VAL A 635 -7.46 24.82 -12.77
N PHE A 636 -6.93 24.54 -11.58
CA PHE A 636 -6.67 23.17 -11.13
C PHE A 636 -7.09 23.06 -9.66
N ASP A 637 -8.30 22.55 -9.45
CA ASP A 637 -8.95 22.54 -8.13
C ASP A 637 -8.89 21.17 -7.46
N ASN A 638 -9.06 21.16 -6.13
CA ASN A 638 -9.06 19.95 -5.31
C ASN A 638 -10.29 19.85 -4.39
N PHE A 639 -11.36 20.62 -4.64
CA PHE A 639 -12.62 20.66 -3.86
C PHE A 639 -12.53 21.09 -2.38
N TYR A 640 -11.39 20.93 -1.70
CA TYR A 640 -11.17 21.32 -0.31
C TYR A 640 -10.81 22.81 -0.16
N SER A 641 -10.09 23.34 -1.15
CA SER A 641 -9.46 24.65 -1.13
C SER A 641 -10.32 25.82 -1.64
N VAL A 642 -11.53 25.54 -2.16
CA VAL A 642 -12.39 26.52 -2.84
C VAL A 642 -13.46 27.04 -1.87
N PRO A 643 -13.54 28.36 -1.61
CA PRO A 643 -14.63 28.95 -0.82
C PRO A 643 -16.00 28.54 -1.34
N GLN A 644 -16.94 28.19 -0.45
CA GLN A 644 -18.31 27.76 -0.80
C GLN A 644 -19.07 28.77 -1.68
N SER A 645 -18.75 30.06 -1.59
CA SER A 645 -19.30 31.13 -2.43
C SER A 645 -18.89 31.02 -3.90
N LEU A 646 -17.74 30.41 -4.21
CA LEU A 646 -17.25 30.16 -5.56
C LEU A 646 -17.67 28.78 -6.10
N LEU A 647 -18.14 27.88 -5.23
CA LEU A 647 -18.65 26.54 -5.59
C LEU A 647 -20.09 26.56 -6.13
N LYS A 648 -20.79 27.70 -6.12
CA LYS A 648 -22.07 27.88 -6.80
C LYS A 648 -21.85 28.54 -8.15
N CYS A 649 -21.75 27.72 -9.19
CA CYS A 649 -21.85 28.20 -10.58
C CYS A 649 -23.30 28.62 -10.86
N HIS A 650 -23.73 29.76 -10.33
CA HIS A 650 -24.92 30.49 -10.77
C HIS A 650 -24.57 31.98 -10.85
N ARG A 651 -24.52 32.46 -12.10
CA ARG A 651 -24.52 33.85 -12.60
C ARG A 651 -23.19 34.61 -12.78
N ARG A 652 -23.01 34.96 -14.07
CA ARG A 652 -22.29 36.07 -14.73
C ARG A 652 -20.75 36.07 -14.75
N ILE A 653 -20.28 35.54 -15.88
CA ILE A 653 -19.11 35.90 -16.67
C ILE A 653 -18.69 37.38 -16.45
N MET A 654 -17.47 37.58 -15.97
CA MET A 654 -16.70 38.79 -16.24
C MET A 654 -15.56 38.42 -17.20
N PRO A 655 -15.42 39.10 -18.35
CA PRO A 655 -14.24 38.94 -19.18
C PRO A 655 -12.98 39.40 -18.42
N ILE A 656 -11.88 38.71 -18.67
CA ILE A 656 -10.56 38.94 -18.07
C ILE A 656 -10.14 40.41 -18.27
N PRO A 657 -9.92 41.21 -17.21
CA PRO A 657 -9.30 42.53 -17.33
C PRO A 657 -7.78 42.44 -17.20
N ASN A 658 -7.09 43.26 -18.00
CA ASN A 658 -5.66 43.49 -17.91
C ASN A 658 -5.22 44.03 -16.53
N TYR A 659 -4.01 43.62 -16.14
CA TYR A 659 -3.24 43.87 -14.92
C TYR A 659 -3.31 45.29 -14.32
N LYS A 660 -3.49 45.39 -12.98
CA LYS A 660 -2.80 46.33 -12.06
C LYS A 660 -3.12 46.07 -10.57
N SER A 661 -2.15 46.42 -9.72
CA SER A 661 -1.98 46.17 -8.28
C SER A 661 -2.95 46.87 -7.31
N SER A 662 -3.28 46.25 -6.17
CA SER A 662 -2.92 46.67 -4.78
C SER A 662 -3.90 46.17 -3.70
N SER A 663 -3.30 45.70 -2.59
CA SER A 663 -3.68 45.65 -1.16
C SER A 663 -5.13 45.76 -0.68
N GLY A 664 -5.48 44.92 0.31
CA GLY A 664 -6.54 45.19 1.30
C GLY A 664 -7.00 43.97 2.08
N THR A 665 -6.94 44.04 3.42
CA THR A 665 -7.21 43.02 4.44
C THR A 665 -8.70 42.82 4.75
N ASP A 666 -9.10 41.63 5.25
CA ASP A 666 -9.72 41.42 6.58
C ASP A 666 -10.51 40.10 6.71
N GLU A 667 -10.29 39.44 7.86
CA GLU A 667 -11.00 38.30 8.49
C GLU A 667 -12.20 38.82 9.35
N PRO A 668 -12.93 38.01 10.15
CA PRO A 668 -13.42 36.62 10.03
C PRO A 668 -14.93 36.53 10.44
N GLN A 669 -15.53 35.32 10.46
CA GLN A 669 -16.21 34.75 11.65
C GLN A 669 -17.01 33.47 11.36
N ALA A 670 -16.86 32.52 12.28
CA ALA A 670 -17.44 31.18 12.32
C ALA A 670 -18.89 31.17 12.83
N GLN A 671 -19.66 30.15 12.46
CA GLN A 671 -20.73 29.61 13.31
C GLN A 671 -21.02 28.13 12.99
N THR A 672 -20.87 27.34 14.04
CA THR A 672 -21.01 25.88 14.16
C THR A 672 -22.47 25.51 14.41
N GLN A 673 -23.06 24.59 13.65
CA GLN A 673 -24.22 23.82 14.12
C GLN A 673 -24.17 22.37 13.61
N THR A 674 -24.02 21.47 14.58
CA THR A 674 -24.03 20.01 14.46
C THR A 674 -25.48 19.53 14.54
N GLN A 675 -25.97 18.76 13.57
CA GLN A 675 -27.16 17.92 13.75
C GLN A 675 -26.92 16.53 13.17
N THR A 676 -26.98 15.56 14.07
CA THR A 676 -26.89 14.12 13.84
C THR A 676 -28.29 13.61 13.55
N GLN A 677 -28.54 13.02 12.38
CA GLN A 677 -29.74 12.21 12.15
C GLN A 677 -29.37 10.87 11.52
N THR A 678 -29.58 9.83 12.31
CA THR A 678 -29.65 8.41 11.94
C THR A 678 -30.86 8.18 11.05
N HIS A 679 -30.68 7.58 9.86
CA HIS A 679 -31.79 7.08 9.07
C HIS A 679 -31.66 5.57 8.77
N GLN A 680 -32.74 4.88 9.11
CA GLN A 680 -33.03 3.47 8.90
C GLN A 680 -33.24 3.16 7.42
N PHE A 681 -32.87 1.93 7.03
CA PHE A 681 -33.07 1.33 5.72
C PHE A 681 -34.56 1.17 5.38
N THR A 682 -34.96 1.52 4.16
CA THR A 682 -36.22 1.08 3.54
C THR A 682 -35.94 0.54 2.13
N GLU A 683 -36.64 -0.55 1.83
CA GLU A 683 -36.55 -1.44 0.67
C GLU A 683 -36.93 -0.80 -0.68
N ASP A 684 -36.35 -1.38 -1.73
CA ASP A 684 -36.76 -1.52 -3.14
C ASP A 684 -37.77 -0.50 -3.71
N GLN A 685 -37.23 0.49 -4.44
CA GLN A 685 -37.96 1.16 -5.52
C GLN A 685 -37.47 0.61 -6.88
N GLU A 686 -38.41 0.12 -7.68
CA GLU A 686 -38.23 -0.27 -9.07
C GLU A 686 -37.60 0.87 -9.88
N ARG A 687 -36.47 0.60 -10.53
CA ARG A 687 -35.72 1.58 -11.33
C ARG A 687 -36.26 1.63 -12.77
N PRO A 688 -36.35 2.81 -13.40
CA PRO A 688 -36.71 2.92 -14.81
C PRO A 688 -35.63 2.26 -15.69
N THR A 689 -35.99 1.17 -16.34
CA THR A 689 -35.17 0.42 -17.30
C THR A 689 -35.10 1.19 -18.62
N GLY A 690 -34.22 2.19 -18.70
CA GLY A 690 -33.84 2.87 -19.93
C GLY A 690 -32.39 2.61 -20.32
N ALA A 691 -31.88 1.40 -20.03
CA ALA A 691 -30.51 1.00 -20.36
C ALA A 691 -30.39 0.79 -21.87
N GLY A 692 -29.41 1.46 -22.48
CA GLY A 692 -29.18 1.36 -23.91
C GLY A 692 -28.28 0.17 -24.25
N VAL A 693 -28.63 -0.58 -25.29
CA VAL A 693 -27.82 -1.71 -25.79
C VAL A 693 -26.56 -1.16 -26.45
N ASN A 694 -25.39 -1.54 -25.93
CA ASN A 694 -24.10 -1.22 -26.53
C ASN A 694 -23.78 -2.23 -27.65
N THR A 695 -23.67 -1.76 -28.89
CA THR A 695 -23.30 -2.61 -30.03
C THR A 695 -21.84 -2.39 -30.41
N GLY A 696 -20.92 -3.00 -29.66
CA GLY A 696 -19.56 -3.33 -30.09
C GLY A 696 -18.56 -2.17 -30.17
N ALA A 697 -17.48 -2.30 -29.41
CA ALA A 697 -16.21 -1.59 -29.64
C ALA A 697 -15.56 -2.10 -30.95
N GLY A 698 -15.61 -1.29 -32.00
CA GLY A 698 -15.06 -1.63 -33.33
C GLY A 698 -13.53 -1.49 -33.40
N SER A 699 -12.94 -2.17 -34.39
CA SER A 699 -11.50 -2.27 -34.71
C SER A 699 -10.65 -1.05 -34.32
N THR A 700 -9.52 -1.30 -33.67
CA THR A 700 -8.46 -0.31 -33.50
C THR A 700 -7.95 0.11 -34.88
N ARG A 701 -7.63 1.40 -35.04
CA ARG A 701 -7.01 1.91 -36.27
C ARG A 701 -5.50 1.72 -36.22
N GLU A 702 -4.86 1.62 -37.38
CA GLU A 702 -3.40 1.68 -37.43
C GLU A 702 -2.90 3.02 -36.85
N LYS A 703 -1.78 2.97 -36.12
CA LYS A 703 -1.11 4.17 -35.58
C LYS A 703 -0.67 5.07 -36.74
N THR A 704 -0.91 6.37 -36.62
CA THR A 704 -0.40 7.36 -37.56
C THR A 704 1.12 7.47 -37.48
N ALA A 705 1.75 8.04 -38.52
CA ALA A 705 3.19 8.30 -38.51
C ALA A 705 3.63 9.15 -37.30
N ASP A 706 2.82 10.12 -36.89
CA ASP A 706 3.12 10.99 -35.73
C ASP A 706 3.01 10.25 -34.39
N GLU A 707 2.22 9.17 -34.32
CA GLU A 707 2.07 8.32 -33.13
C GLU A 707 3.20 7.29 -33.04
N LEU A 708 3.55 6.68 -34.17
CA LEU A 708 4.74 5.83 -34.26
C LEU A 708 6.01 6.62 -33.93
N GLU A 709 6.07 7.88 -34.35
CA GLU A 709 7.17 8.78 -33.98
C GLU A 709 7.15 9.12 -32.49
N ALA A 710 5.98 9.27 -31.86
CA ALA A 710 5.87 9.47 -30.42
C ALA A 710 6.38 8.24 -29.65
N ASP A 711 5.97 7.04 -30.05
CA ASP A 711 6.45 5.78 -29.47
C ASP A 711 7.98 5.65 -29.62
N ARG A 712 8.52 5.91 -30.82
CA ARG A 712 9.97 5.88 -31.08
C ARG A 712 10.72 6.86 -30.17
N LEU A 713 10.24 8.09 -30.02
CA LEU A 713 10.88 9.10 -29.18
C LEU A 713 10.87 8.72 -27.69
N TYR A 714 9.82 8.04 -27.22
CA TYR A 714 9.77 7.49 -25.87
C TYR A 714 10.80 6.37 -25.69
N GLU A 715 10.84 5.41 -26.62
CA GLU A 715 11.80 4.30 -26.60
C GLU A 715 13.24 4.81 -26.63
N GLU A 716 13.57 5.76 -27.50
CA GLU A 716 14.91 6.37 -27.58
C GLU A 716 15.30 7.10 -26.29
N ALA A 717 14.36 7.84 -25.69
CA ALA A 717 14.62 8.53 -24.42
C ALA A 717 14.90 7.53 -23.27
N MET A 718 14.18 6.40 -23.26
CA MET A 718 14.42 5.32 -22.30
C MET A 718 15.76 4.62 -22.55
N GLU A 719 16.08 4.28 -23.80
CA GLU A 719 17.34 3.62 -24.17
C GLU A 719 18.56 4.50 -23.89
N GLU A 720 18.50 5.81 -24.20
CA GLU A 720 19.60 6.74 -23.90
C GLU A 720 19.87 6.82 -22.40
N GLU A 721 18.82 6.80 -21.58
CA GLU A 721 18.92 6.80 -20.12
C GLU A 721 19.47 5.47 -19.57
N TYR A 722 19.06 4.32 -20.12
CA TYR A 722 19.65 3.02 -19.79
C TYR A 722 21.12 2.96 -20.17
N ALA A 723 21.50 3.45 -21.36
CA ALA A 723 22.88 3.48 -21.83
C ALA A 723 23.78 4.37 -20.95
N LYS A 724 23.28 5.51 -20.46
CA LYS A 724 23.99 6.37 -19.50
C LYS A 724 24.27 5.66 -18.16
N ARG A 725 23.38 4.75 -17.74
CA ARG A 725 23.52 3.99 -16.48
C ARG A 725 24.48 2.81 -16.61
N GLU A 726 24.48 2.13 -17.75
CA GLU A 726 25.40 1.00 -18.00
C GLU A 726 26.82 1.45 -18.40
N GLY A 727 26.96 2.65 -18.99
CA GLY A 727 28.27 3.22 -19.36
C GLY A 727 29.07 3.84 -18.21
N GLY A 728 28.58 3.77 -16.98
CA GLY A 728 29.19 4.33 -15.76
C GLY A 728 29.81 3.29 -14.82
N SER A 729 30.31 2.16 -15.33
CA SER A 729 31.09 1.18 -14.56
C SER A 729 32.58 1.47 -14.55
#